data_AF-A0A9D8ARC5-F1
#
_entry.id   AF-A0A9D8ARC5-F1
#
_cell.length_a   1.000
_cell.length_b   1.000
_cell.length_c   1.000
_cell.angle_alpha   90.00
_cell.angle_beta   90.00
_cell.angle_gamma   90.00
#
_symmetry.space_group_name_H-M   'P 1'
#
loop_
_entity.id
_entity.type
_entity.pdbx_description
1 polymer ?
#
loop_
_entity_poly.entity_id
_entity_poly.type
_entity_poly.pdbx_seq_one_letter_code
_entity_poly.pdbx_strand_id
1 'polypeptide(L)'
;MIGGLEGNGVGPDAVGAAIGGGGSPDDYGEVAPNVVWDNYGTVGGGIGSQAGWEGGGPGNGAYAAVGGGAYNHAAASFSTVAGGDGNRTWADHATVGGGMVNAATGAVSTVGGGEGNTAAGPHAVVGGGRQNTAGGPAVTIGGGYLNYVETVTATVAGGEHIVVTGAAAAVGGGGEHQVHGTYGTVGGGWFNTVEGPNATVGGGAANLASAWNATVGGGAHNSVEAEHGTIGGGFNNYVTATATTVGGGEENHAAGPHATVAGGLGGFAPGEASAVGGGRYNRALGPGSTAAGGEGNEAGGAYATVGGGFWNFAGASFATISGGGPSEESDLEGTNNRVYDDYGAIGGGGDNRVGTADGDTGADPYATIGGGHYNRATRHGAVVGGGVANSATAEYALVAGGWSNVAEEYGATVNGGIGNRASGIRSGVSAGMYNVASQQFAYVGGGYSNFAAGLYAGVAGGTNNQVLADYATVSGGGYNYATGTGAVVAGGGGLSIYGATITNTASGYQSVVSGGANNTASNFHSVVGGGGDNVASGQQSTIGGGAHNVADYNYATVGGGGYNRASNWGSTVAGGDGNTADGQGATVCGGEDNTAEAGRATVGGGANNTVSGFYATIAGGGDFYPENGNLATDDYTTVGGGYHNQAGDNAGTRIDRVYATVGGGRDNVASGTSATVGGGDTNTASGWRSTVPGGVGNVAAGDHSFAAGRRAKTAAGANGSFVWSDSNNYDTWSWSPNEFVARATGGFWLISGIDGSGGIANGAHLAAGSSQWSQLSDRSAKTAFAPVDGREVVARLAEVPIETWQYLSQEDDIRHMGPMAGDLYTAFGLGEDRRYIGTLDADGVSMAAIQGLYAISQEQAAQVDALHIENAALRQQLDNFEARLATLEASAAPSPRPLLRSGLSPATSVLLAGLGLVLGGMSRRFGPWIRRLTGGGSAGGER
;
A
#
# COMPACT_ATOMS: atom_id res chain seq x y z
N MET A 1 -63.91 117.45 -30.12
CA MET A 1 -62.83 118.42 -30.51
C MET A 1 -62.05 117.78 -31.65
N ILE A 2 -61.78 118.47 -32.76
CA ILE A 2 -61.01 117.91 -33.88
C ILE A 2 -59.83 118.85 -34.15
N GLY A 3 -58.61 118.37 -33.93
CA GLY A 3 -57.37 119.10 -34.22
C GLY A 3 -56.54 118.38 -35.29
N GLY A 4 -55.72 119.13 -36.05
CA GLY A 4 -54.81 118.59 -37.07
C GLY A 4 -55.28 118.82 -38.51
N LEU A 5 -55.02 117.85 -39.40
CA LEU A 5 -55.39 117.82 -40.82
C LEU A 5 -56.89 118.01 -41.03
N GLU A 6 -57.26 118.77 -42.07
CA GLU A 6 -58.67 119.03 -42.45
C GLU A 6 -59.47 117.74 -42.73
N GLY A 7 -58.81 116.65 -43.13
CA GLY A 7 -59.44 115.37 -43.40
C GLY A 7 -59.85 114.55 -42.16
N ASN A 8 -59.45 114.95 -40.94
CA ASN A 8 -59.79 114.21 -39.73
C ASN A 8 -61.30 114.25 -39.45
N GLY A 9 -61.90 113.10 -39.14
CA GLY A 9 -63.36 112.92 -39.12
C GLY A 9 -63.91 112.43 -37.78
N VAL A 10 -65.13 112.85 -37.44
CA VAL A 10 -65.91 112.23 -36.37
C VAL A 10 -67.21 111.73 -36.99
N GLY A 11 -67.63 110.51 -36.64
CA GLY A 11 -68.87 109.90 -37.12
C GLY A 11 -70.08 110.78 -36.80
N PRO A 12 -71.09 110.87 -37.68
CA PRO A 12 -72.17 111.85 -37.59
C PRO A 12 -73.02 111.77 -36.30
N ASP A 13 -73.02 110.62 -35.62
CA ASP A 13 -73.80 110.35 -34.41
C ASP A 13 -72.95 110.15 -33.14
N ALA A 14 -71.63 110.40 -33.20
CA ALA A 14 -70.72 110.25 -32.07
C ALA A 14 -70.72 111.48 -31.15
N VAL A 15 -70.96 111.27 -29.86
CA VAL A 15 -71.06 112.30 -28.82
C VAL A 15 -69.88 112.19 -27.86
N GLY A 16 -69.21 113.31 -27.58
CA GLY A 16 -68.07 113.34 -26.64
C GLY A 16 -66.72 112.91 -27.24
N ALA A 17 -66.64 112.75 -28.56
CA ALA A 17 -65.41 112.36 -29.25
C ALA A 17 -64.34 113.48 -29.29
N ALA A 18 -63.06 113.10 -29.19
CA ALA A 18 -61.94 114.03 -29.27
C ALA A 18 -60.75 113.51 -30.10
N ILE A 19 -60.35 114.30 -31.10
CA ILE A 19 -59.11 114.15 -31.88
C ILE A 19 -58.19 115.32 -31.51
N GLY A 20 -57.03 115.03 -30.90
CA GLY A 20 -56.11 116.03 -30.35
C GLY A 20 -55.21 116.74 -31.38
N GLY A 21 -54.91 116.11 -32.52
CA GLY A 21 -53.98 116.63 -33.54
C GLY A 21 -53.56 115.58 -34.58
N GLY A 22 -52.69 115.94 -35.53
CA GLY A 22 -52.12 115.00 -36.53
C GLY A 22 -52.96 114.84 -37.80
N GLY A 23 -52.65 113.82 -38.59
CA GLY A 23 -53.04 113.65 -39.99
C GLY A 23 -51.99 114.32 -40.87
N SER A 24 -51.28 113.54 -41.66
CA SER A 24 -50.29 114.01 -42.63
C SER A 24 -50.46 113.14 -43.87
N PRO A 25 -50.09 113.61 -45.07
CA PRO A 25 -49.74 112.67 -46.13
C PRO A 25 -48.75 111.64 -45.56
N ASP A 26 -48.97 110.36 -45.85
CA ASP A 26 -48.00 109.30 -45.55
C ASP A 26 -46.70 109.50 -46.34
N ASP A 27 -45.69 108.65 -46.10
CA ASP A 27 -44.41 108.74 -46.83
C ASP A 27 -44.54 108.56 -48.36
N TYR A 28 -45.74 108.21 -48.87
CA TYR A 28 -46.09 108.05 -50.29
C TYR A 28 -46.99 109.18 -50.84
N GLY A 29 -47.37 110.16 -50.03
CA GLY A 29 -48.19 111.30 -50.45
C GLY A 29 -49.70 111.06 -50.46
N GLU A 30 -50.21 109.93 -49.95
CA GLU A 30 -51.64 109.70 -49.75
C GLU A 30 -52.14 110.24 -48.40
N VAL A 31 -53.34 110.81 -48.40
CA VAL A 31 -53.94 111.46 -47.22
C VAL A 31 -54.51 110.39 -46.29
N ALA A 32 -53.92 110.24 -45.10
CA ALA A 32 -54.38 109.29 -44.07
C ALA A 32 -54.96 110.05 -42.85
N PRO A 33 -56.28 110.32 -42.84
CA PRO A 33 -56.93 111.05 -41.75
C PRO A 33 -57.15 110.20 -40.49
N ASN A 34 -57.21 110.84 -39.33
CA ASN A 34 -57.63 110.24 -38.08
C ASN A 34 -59.16 110.31 -37.94
N VAL A 35 -59.80 109.25 -37.44
CA VAL A 35 -61.27 109.16 -37.38
C VAL A 35 -61.78 108.64 -36.03
N VAL A 36 -62.84 109.23 -35.48
CA VAL A 36 -63.56 108.68 -34.32
C VAL A 36 -65.01 108.40 -34.69
N TRP A 37 -65.45 107.15 -34.67
CA TRP A 37 -66.76 106.72 -35.14
C TRP A 37 -67.87 106.70 -34.06
N ASP A 38 -67.50 106.51 -32.79
CA ASP A 38 -68.44 106.21 -31.70
C ASP A 38 -68.34 107.17 -30.50
N ASN A 39 -69.33 107.08 -29.60
CA ASN A 39 -69.43 107.94 -28.43
C ASN A 39 -68.21 107.88 -27.52
N TYR A 40 -67.74 109.04 -27.07
CA TYR A 40 -66.61 109.24 -26.14
C TYR A 40 -65.28 108.65 -26.61
N GLY A 41 -65.15 108.33 -27.90
CA GLY A 41 -63.89 107.87 -28.46
C GLY A 41 -62.83 108.97 -28.53
N THR A 42 -61.56 108.61 -28.41
CA THR A 42 -60.45 109.59 -28.45
C THR A 42 -59.31 109.15 -29.37
N VAL A 43 -58.73 110.09 -30.10
CA VAL A 43 -57.46 109.92 -30.83
C VAL A 43 -56.54 111.08 -30.45
N GLY A 44 -55.46 110.83 -29.70
CA GLY A 44 -54.58 111.88 -29.16
C GLY A 44 -53.72 112.59 -30.21
N GLY A 45 -53.33 111.91 -31.29
CA GLY A 45 -52.45 112.42 -32.35
C GLY A 45 -52.14 111.37 -33.43
N GLY A 46 -51.22 111.66 -34.36
CA GLY A 46 -50.72 110.66 -35.32
C GLY A 46 -51.30 110.73 -36.74
N ILE A 47 -51.15 109.70 -37.57
CA ILE A 47 -51.59 109.60 -38.97
C ILE A 47 -52.52 108.37 -39.12
N GLY A 48 -53.62 108.46 -39.87
CA GLY A 48 -54.44 107.30 -40.25
C GLY A 48 -55.12 106.51 -39.11
N SER A 49 -55.21 107.04 -37.89
CA SER A 49 -55.66 106.30 -36.71
C SER A 49 -57.17 106.43 -36.45
N GLN A 50 -57.82 105.34 -36.04
CA GLN A 50 -59.27 105.24 -35.88
C GLN A 50 -59.68 104.78 -34.47
N ALA A 51 -60.72 105.39 -33.89
CA ALA A 51 -61.38 104.91 -32.67
C ALA A 51 -62.88 104.69 -32.92
N GLY A 52 -63.44 103.55 -32.52
CA GLY A 52 -64.81 103.11 -32.86
C GLY A 52 -64.90 102.27 -34.14
N TRP A 53 -66.08 101.71 -34.40
CA TRP A 53 -66.36 100.81 -35.52
C TRP A 53 -67.20 101.49 -36.61
N GLU A 54 -66.71 101.47 -37.85
CA GLU A 54 -67.45 101.99 -39.00
C GLU A 54 -68.57 101.00 -39.39
N GLY A 55 -69.82 101.34 -39.08
CA GLY A 55 -71.01 100.64 -39.61
C GLY A 55 -71.93 99.93 -38.60
N GLY A 56 -71.76 100.12 -37.29
CA GLY A 56 -72.80 99.80 -36.30
C GLY A 56 -73.10 101.03 -35.43
N GLY A 57 -74.31 101.15 -34.87
CA GLY A 57 -74.76 102.39 -34.20
C GLY A 57 -73.91 102.80 -32.98
N PRO A 58 -73.97 104.08 -32.54
CA PRO A 58 -72.91 104.82 -31.80
C PRO A 58 -72.47 104.30 -30.41
N GLY A 59 -72.96 103.13 -29.97
CA GLY A 59 -72.73 102.54 -28.64
C GLY A 59 -71.98 101.21 -28.64
N ASN A 60 -71.62 100.66 -29.79
CA ASN A 60 -70.89 99.39 -29.95
C ASN A 60 -69.35 99.54 -29.84
N GLY A 61 -68.81 100.74 -30.09
CA GLY A 61 -67.38 101.08 -29.91
C GLY A 61 -67.11 102.18 -28.87
N ALA A 62 -68.03 102.41 -27.92
CA ALA A 62 -67.98 103.60 -27.06
C ALA A 62 -66.75 103.61 -26.11
N TYR A 63 -66.16 104.78 -25.89
CA TYR A 63 -64.95 105.00 -25.07
C TYR A 63 -63.66 104.39 -25.63
N ALA A 64 -63.62 104.02 -26.91
CA ALA A 64 -62.40 103.56 -27.55
C ALA A 64 -61.32 104.68 -27.59
N ALA A 65 -60.07 104.37 -27.29
CA ALA A 65 -59.02 105.38 -27.19
C ALA A 65 -57.78 105.00 -28.00
N VAL A 66 -57.25 105.92 -28.79
CA VAL A 66 -55.95 105.83 -29.45
C VAL A 66 -55.08 106.99 -28.96
N GLY A 67 -53.91 106.74 -28.38
CA GLY A 67 -53.05 107.81 -27.83
C GLY A 67 -52.25 108.58 -28.88
N GLY A 68 -51.84 107.94 -29.98
CA GLY A 68 -51.03 108.53 -31.06
C GLY A 68 -50.55 107.51 -32.11
N GLY A 69 -49.61 107.88 -32.99
CA GLY A 69 -48.91 106.95 -33.90
C GLY A 69 -49.42 106.93 -35.35
N ALA A 70 -49.23 105.83 -36.09
CA ALA A 70 -49.68 105.67 -37.48
C ALA A 70 -50.64 104.47 -37.61
N TYR A 71 -51.71 104.60 -38.40
CA TYR A 71 -52.64 103.52 -38.78
C TYR A 71 -53.19 102.62 -37.66
N ASN A 72 -53.35 103.14 -36.45
CA ASN A 72 -53.85 102.37 -35.30
C ASN A 72 -55.39 102.37 -35.26
N HIS A 73 -56.03 101.27 -34.85
CA HIS A 73 -57.50 101.16 -34.79
C HIS A 73 -57.97 100.58 -33.47
N ALA A 74 -58.68 101.36 -32.65
CA ALA A 74 -59.40 100.87 -31.48
C ALA A 74 -60.90 100.77 -31.75
N ALA A 75 -61.44 99.60 -32.07
CA ALA A 75 -62.76 99.48 -32.71
C ALA A 75 -63.92 99.14 -31.76
N ALA A 76 -63.66 98.64 -30.55
CA ALA A 76 -64.68 98.13 -29.63
C ALA A 76 -64.80 98.95 -28.33
N SER A 77 -65.81 98.67 -27.51
CA SER A 77 -66.11 99.51 -26.34
C SER A 77 -65.01 99.41 -25.27
N PHE A 78 -64.56 100.56 -24.76
CA PHE A 78 -63.44 100.69 -23.82
C PHE A 78 -62.10 100.12 -24.31
N SER A 79 -61.97 99.85 -25.61
CA SER A 79 -60.71 99.37 -26.18
C SER A 79 -59.67 100.49 -26.26
N THR A 80 -58.40 100.19 -26.04
CA THR A 80 -57.34 101.21 -25.96
C THR A 80 -56.12 100.81 -26.78
N VAL A 81 -55.60 101.72 -27.61
CA VAL A 81 -54.29 101.62 -28.27
C VAL A 81 -53.46 102.83 -27.86
N ALA A 82 -52.43 102.69 -27.02
CA ALA A 82 -51.72 103.87 -26.51
C ALA A 82 -50.83 104.58 -27.56
N GLY A 83 -50.39 103.89 -28.63
CA GLY A 83 -49.58 104.46 -29.72
C GLY A 83 -49.07 103.41 -30.72
N GLY A 84 -48.09 103.75 -31.56
CA GLY A 84 -47.40 102.80 -32.46
C GLY A 84 -47.80 102.89 -33.94
N ASP A 85 -47.58 101.84 -34.74
CA ASP A 85 -47.91 101.77 -36.17
C ASP A 85 -48.77 100.55 -36.51
N GLY A 86 -49.97 100.71 -37.07
CA GLY A 86 -50.78 99.60 -37.58
C GLY A 86 -51.45 98.70 -36.53
N ASN A 87 -51.52 99.08 -35.26
CA ASN A 87 -52.07 98.25 -34.17
C ASN A 87 -53.61 98.26 -34.14
N ARG A 88 -54.25 97.19 -33.66
CA ARG A 88 -55.69 96.99 -33.72
C ARG A 88 -56.25 96.44 -32.40
N THR A 89 -57.40 96.93 -31.95
CA THR A 89 -58.20 96.32 -30.87
C THR A 89 -59.65 96.17 -31.34
N TRP A 90 -60.24 94.98 -31.19
CA TRP A 90 -61.51 94.63 -31.84
C TRP A 90 -62.57 94.05 -30.90
N ALA A 91 -62.27 93.98 -29.60
CA ALA A 91 -63.19 93.49 -28.59
C ALA A 91 -63.18 94.36 -27.33
N ASP A 92 -64.24 94.22 -26.54
CA ASP A 92 -64.48 95.09 -25.39
C ASP A 92 -63.35 95.03 -24.37
N HIS A 93 -62.91 96.20 -23.89
CA HIS A 93 -61.80 96.38 -22.93
C HIS A 93 -60.44 95.81 -23.39
N ALA A 94 -60.29 95.51 -24.69
CA ALA A 94 -59.01 95.05 -25.22
C ALA A 94 -57.99 96.20 -25.27
N THR A 95 -56.73 95.93 -24.93
CA THR A 95 -55.68 96.96 -24.81
C THR A 95 -54.46 96.61 -25.66
N VAL A 96 -53.90 97.58 -26.37
CA VAL A 96 -52.57 97.53 -26.97
C VAL A 96 -51.73 98.71 -26.45
N GLY A 97 -50.60 98.44 -25.81
CA GLY A 97 -49.73 99.49 -25.24
C GLY A 97 -48.85 100.24 -26.25
N GLY A 98 -48.65 99.71 -27.46
CA GLY A 98 -47.82 100.32 -28.51
C GLY A 98 -47.33 99.33 -29.56
N GLY A 99 -46.27 99.67 -30.30
CA GLY A 99 -45.58 98.74 -31.22
C GLY A 99 -46.04 98.82 -32.67
N MET A 100 -45.81 97.77 -33.46
CA MET A 100 -46.15 97.69 -34.89
C MET A 100 -47.09 96.50 -35.19
N VAL A 101 -48.23 96.70 -35.83
CA VAL A 101 -49.15 95.65 -36.34
C VAL A 101 -49.61 94.63 -35.28
N ASN A 102 -49.79 95.05 -34.03
CA ASN A 102 -50.36 94.17 -32.99
C ASN A 102 -51.90 94.15 -33.04
N ALA A 103 -52.54 93.08 -32.60
CA ALA A 103 -53.99 92.92 -32.61
C ALA A 103 -54.51 92.34 -31.27
N ALA A 104 -55.39 93.04 -30.55
CA ALA A 104 -56.08 92.51 -29.39
C ALA A 104 -57.58 92.34 -29.72
N THR A 105 -57.98 91.13 -30.08
CA THR A 105 -59.29 90.83 -30.66
C THR A 105 -60.20 90.04 -29.72
N GLY A 106 -59.71 89.60 -28.55
CA GLY A 106 -60.50 88.96 -27.49
C GLY A 106 -60.97 89.96 -26.42
N ALA A 107 -62.10 89.70 -25.76
CA ALA A 107 -62.60 90.58 -24.70
C ALA A 107 -61.61 90.65 -23.52
N VAL A 108 -61.30 91.85 -23.02
CA VAL A 108 -60.32 92.09 -21.94
C VAL A 108 -58.91 91.58 -22.27
N SER A 109 -58.61 91.36 -23.56
CA SER A 109 -57.27 90.94 -23.99
C SER A 109 -56.28 92.10 -23.91
N THR A 110 -55.00 91.80 -23.74
CA THR A 110 -53.95 92.83 -23.63
C THR A 110 -52.74 92.45 -24.48
N VAL A 111 -52.25 93.37 -25.29
CA VAL A 111 -50.91 93.32 -25.88
C VAL A 111 -50.08 94.48 -25.33
N GLY A 112 -48.97 94.25 -24.64
CA GLY A 112 -48.15 95.33 -24.07
C GLY A 112 -47.40 96.17 -25.12
N GLY A 113 -46.97 95.55 -26.22
CA GLY A 113 -46.27 96.21 -27.34
C GLY A 113 -45.67 95.20 -28.34
N GLY A 114 -44.61 95.57 -29.06
CA GLY A 114 -43.88 94.66 -29.97
C GLY A 114 -44.34 94.72 -31.43
N GLU A 115 -44.09 93.69 -32.23
CA GLU A 115 -44.39 93.65 -33.68
C GLU A 115 -45.25 92.43 -34.08
N GLY A 116 -46.46 92.62 -34.62
CA GLY A 116 -47.25 91.52 -35.20
C GLY A 116 -47.89 90.55 -34.20
N ASN A 117 -48.03 90.92 -32.92
CA ASN A 117 -48.61 90.04 -31.90
C ASN A 117 -50.14 90.08 -31.89
N THR A 118 -50.80 88.94 -31.63
CA THR A 118 -52.25 88.81 -31.56
C THR A 118 -52.71 88.22 -30.22
N ALA A 119 -53.61 88.90 -29.49
CA ALA A 119 -54.31 88.36 -28.33
C ALA A 119 -55.80 88.21 -28.68
N ALA A 120 -56.22 87.01 -29.09
CA ALA A 120 -57.56 86.75 -29.62
C ALA A 120 -58.52 86.08 -28.63
N GLY A 121 -58.00 85.39 -27.60
CA GLY A 121 -58.83 84.79 -26.57
C GLY A 121 -59.35 85.81 -25.54
N PRO A 122 -60.52 85.59 -24.91
CA PRO A 122 -60.98 86.40 -23.78
C PRO A 122 -59.96 86.35 -22.63
N HIS A 123 -59.60 87.50 -22.06
CA HIS A 123 -58.55 87.66 -21.04
C HIS A 123 -57.13 87.21 -21.47
N ALA A 124 -56.88 87.04 -22.77
CA ALA A 124 -55.56 86.68 -23.26
C ALA A 124 -54.57 87.85 -23.11
N VAL A 125 -53.34 87.57 -22.69
CA VAL A 125 -52.28 88.56 -22.50
C VAL A 125 -51.08 88.21 -23.36
N VAL A 126 -50.55 89.19 -24.09
CA VAL A 126 -49.24 89.13 -24.74
C VAL A 126 -48.41 90.33 -24.25
N GLY A 127 -47.38 90.12 -23.44
CA GLY A 127 -46.58 91.23 -22.87
C GLY A 127 -45.81 92.04 -23.92
N GLY A 128 -45.36 91.41 -25.00
CA GLY A 128 -44.65 92.05 -26.11
C GLY A 128 -44.07 91.04 -27.12
N GLY A 129 -42.97 91.37 -27.80
CA GLY A 129 -42.25 90.45 -28.71
C GLY A 129 -42.64 90.60 -30.18
N ARG A 130 -42.40 89.57 -31.01
CA ARG A 130 -42.71 89.56 -32.44
C ARG A 130 -43.56 88.35 -32.84
N GLN A 131 -44.66 88.53 -33.55
CA GLN A 131 -45.50 87.47 -34.13
C GLN A 131 -46.07 86.43 -33.14
N ASN A 132 -46.33 86.79 -31.88
CA ASN A 132 -46.93 85.87 -30.91
C ASN A 132 -48.46 85.88 -31.00
N THR A 133 -49.12 84.73 -30.85
CA THR A 133 -50.58 84.58 -30.89
C THR A 133 -51.10 83.86 -29.64
N ALA A 134 -51.84 84.57 -28.80
CA ALA A 134 -52.61 84.03 -27.68
C ALA A 134 -54.09 83.87 -28.11
N GLY A 135 -54.41 82.73 -28.71
CA GLY A 135 -55.70 82.45 -29.34
C GLY A 135 -56.81 82.00 -28.37
N GLY A 136 -56.47 81.35 -27.26
CA GLY A 136 -57.45 80.80 -26.34
C GLY A 136 -57.70 81.60 -25.05
N PRO A 137 -58.76 81.28 -24.29
CA PRO A 137 -59.17 82.03 -23.09
C PRO A 137 -58.14 82.02 -21.95
N ALA A 138 -57.90 83.19 -21.34
CA ALA A 138 -57.02 83.40 -20.19
C ALA A 138 -55.58 82.90 -20.39
N VAL A 139 -55.11 82.90 -21.64
CA VAL A 139 -53.72 82.59 -21.99
C VAL A 139 -52.80 83.76 -21.68
N THR A 140 -51.59 83.48 -21.22
CA THR A 140 -50.55 84.50 -21.04
C THR A 140 -49.30 84.16 -21.85
N ILE A 141 -48.84 85.07 -22.69
CA ILE A 141 -47.54 85.02 -23.37
C ILE A 141 -46.74 86.24 -22.89
N GLY A 142 -45.63 86.08 -22.17
CA GLY A 142 -44.87 87.23 -21.66
C GLY A 142 -44.14 88.01 -22.77
N GLY A 143 -43.69 87.35 -23.83
CA GLY A 143 -43.03 87.95 -24.98
C GLY A 143 -42.47 86.91 -25.96
N GLY A 144 -41.41 87.24 -26.71
CA GLY A 144 -40.69 86.29 -27.57
C GLY A 144 -40.99 86.43 -29.07
N TYR A 145 -40.67 85.41 -29.86
CA TYR A 145 -40.85 85.37 -31.31
C TYR A 145 -41.72 84.17 -31.74
N LEU A 146 -42.80 84.38 -32.49
CA LEU A 146 -43.59 83.32 -33.15
C LEU A 146 -44.24 82.28 -32.20
N ASN A 147 -44.57 82.64 -30.95
CA ASN A 147 -45.23 81.73 -30.03
C ASN A 147 -46.74 81.64 -30.32
N TYR A 148 -47.32 80.45 -30.26
CA TYR A 148 -48.70 80.15 -30.63
C TYR A 148 -49.41 79.32 -29.55
N VAL A 149 -50.48 79.86 -28.96
CA VAL A 149 -51.20 79.21 -27.86
C VAL A 149 -52.70 79.25 -28.10
N GLU A 150 -53.33 78.10 -28.33
CA GLU A 150 -54.74 77.98 -28.75
C GLU A 150 -55.66 77.31 -27.72
N THR A 151 -55.28 77.37 -26.46
CA THR A 151 -55.93 76.60 -25.39
C THR A 151 -56.40 77.47 -24.23
N VAL A 152 -56.92 76.87 -23.17
CA VAL A 152 -57.42 77.59 -21.99
C VAL A 152 -56.33 77.65 -20.91
N THR A 153 -56.15 78.82 -20.28
CA THR A 153 -55.32 79.06 -19.08
C THR A 153 -53.84 78.64 -19.17
N ALA A 154 -53.27 78.54 -20.37
CA ALA A 154 -51.85 78.25 -20.55
C ALA A 154 -50.96 79.50 -20.40
N THR A 155 -49.74 79.32 -19.90
CA THR A 155 -48.75 80.39 -19.72
C THR A 155 -47.46 80.07 -20.46
N VAL A 156 -46.96 81.01 -21.27
CA VAL A 156 -45.65 80.98 -21.92
C VAL A 156 -44.91 82.24 -21.48
N ALA A 157 -43.80 82.13 -20.74
CA ALA A 157 -43.09 83.32 -20.25
C ALA A 157 -42.39 84.11 -21.38
N GLY A 158 -41.95 83.42 -22.44
CA GLY A 158 -41.28 83.99 -23.62
C GLY A 158 -40.70 82.87 -24.49
N GLY A 159 -39.82 83.18 -25.45
CA GLY A 159 -39.12 82.18 -26.28
C GLY A 159 -39.39 82.32 -27.78
N GLU A 160 -39.00 81.31 -28.56
CA GLU A 160 -39.12 81.28 -30.02
C GLU A 160 -39.94 80.06 -30.50
N HIS A 161 -40.96 80.25 -31.32
CA HIS A 161 -41.73 79.18 -31.96
C HIS A 161 -42.26 78.09 -31.00
N ILE A 162 -42.91 78.51 -29.91
CA ILE A 162 -43.56 77.61 -28.96
C ILE A 162 -45.03 77.40 -29.37
N VAL A 163 -45.45 76.15 -29.54
CA VAL A 163 -46.84 75.77 -29.86
C VAL A 163 -47.49 75.08 -28.66
N VAL A 164 -48.60 75.62 -28.16
CA VAL A 164 -49.33 75.05 -27.01
C VAL A 164 -50.81 74.86 -27.33
N THR A 165 -51.27 73.62 -27.28
CA THR A 165 -52.68 73.24 -27.44
C THR A 165 -53.27 72.56 -26.20
N GLY A 166 -52.44 72.10 -25.26
CA GLY A 166 -52.87 71.49 -24.00
C GLY A 166 -53.33 72.51 -22.96
N ALA A 167 -54.51 72.31 -22.36
CA ALA A 167 -55.08 73.27 -21.40
C ALA A 167 -54.24 73.36 -20.11
N ALA A 168 -54.15 74.56 -19.54
CA ALA A 168 -53.38 74.86 -18.32
C ALA A 168 -51.89 74.48 -18.37
N ALA A 169 -51.30 74.43 -19.57
CA ALA A 169 -49.88 74.18 -19.75
C ALA A 169 -49.01 75.37 -19.32
N ALA A 170 -47.77 75.10 -18.91
CA ALA A 170 -46.81 76.12 -18.50
C ALA A 170 -45.45 75.96 -19.19
N VAL A 171 -45.00 77.00 -19.89
CA VAL A 171 -43.71 77.03 -20.59
C VAL A 171 -42.85 78.20 -20.09
N GLY A 172 -41.68 77.90 -19.54
CA GLY A 172 -40.78 78.90 -18.93
C GLY A 172 -39.95 79.72 -19.92
N GLY A 173 -39.82 79.29 -21.17
CA GLY A 173 -39.00 79.93 -22.20
C GLY A 173 -38.50 78.94 -23.25
N GLY A 174 -37.44 79.28 -23.99
CA GLY A 174 -36.78 78.36 -24.93
C GLY A 174 -37.21 78.52 -26.39
N GLY A 175 -37.05 77.47 -27.19
CA GLY A 175 -37.36 77.48 -28.61
C GLY A 175 -37.96 76.18 -29.15
N GLU A 176 -38.85 76.25 -30.14
CA GLU A 176 -39.41 75.09 -30.86
C GLU A 176 -40.19 74.07 -29.99
N HIS A 177 -40.78 74.50 -28.87
CA HIS A 177 -41.50 73.58 -27.98
C HIS A 177 -42.91 73.24 -28.50
N GLN A 178 -43.35 72.00 -28.32
CA GLN A 178 -44.70 71.55 -28.64
C GLN A 178 -45.39 70.96 -27.40
N VAL A 179 -46.44 71.61 -26.90
CA VAL A 179 -47.13 71.19 -25.67
C VAL A 179 -48.61 70.93 -25.95
N HIS A 180 -48.95 69.66 -26.10
CA HIS A 180 -50.29 69.17 -26.39
C HIS A 180 -51.00 68.59 -25.16
N GLY A 181 -50.25 68.14 -24.16
CA GLY A 181 -50.77 67.56 -22.92
C GLY A 181 -51.46 68.59 -22.01
N THR A 182 -52.60 68.21 -21.41
CA THR A 182 -53.27 69.04 -20.39
C THR A 182 -52.43 69.09 -19.12
N TYR A 183 -52.22 70.27 -18.53
CA TYR A 183 -51.25 70.54 -17.47
C TYR A 183 -49.79 70.19 -17.84
N GLY A 184 -49.47 70.13 -19.14
CA GLY A 184 -48.12 69.89 -19.61
C GLY A 184 -47.17 71.01 -19.22
N THR A 185 -45.96 70.68 -18.78
CA THR A 185 -44.96 71.70 -18.41
C THR A 185 -43.65 71.56 -19.16
N VAL A 186 -43.10 72.69 -19.60
CA VAL A 186 -41.75 72.77 -20.18
C VAL A 186 -40.99 73.90 -19.48
N GLY A 187 -39.93 73.59 -18.73
CA GLY A 187 -39.15 74.63 -18.03
C GLY A 187 -38.36 75.55 -18.96
N GLY A 188 -37.91 75.04 -20.11
CA GLY A 188 -37.22 75.79 -21.18
C GLY A 188 -36.50 74.87 -22.18
N GLY A 189 -35.50 75.38 -22.90
CA GLY A 189 -34.64 74.57 -23.79
C GLY A 189 -34.95 74.72 -25.28
N TRP A 190 -34.79 73.64 -26.06
CA TRP A 190 -35.01 73.62 -27.51
C TRP A 190 -35.76 72.35 -27.97
N PHE A 191 -36.78 72.45 -28.82
CA PHE A 191 -37.42 71.31 -29.50
C PHE A 191 -38.04 70.23 -28.58
N ASN A 192 -38.45 70.57 -27.35
CA ASN A 192 -39.11 69.61 -26.46
C ASN A 192 -40.62 69.44 -26.78
N THR A 193 -41.10 68.19 -26.70
CA THR A 193 -42.50 67.82 -26.96
C THR A 193 -43.14 67.18 -25.73
N VAL A 194 -44.33 67.66 -25.36
CA VAL A 194 -45.15 67.15 -24.25
C VAL A 194 -46.54 66.82 -24.75
N GLU A 195 -46.87 65.53 -24.88
CA GLU A 195 -48.18 65.08 -25.39
C GLU A 195 -49.08 64.55 -24.27
N GLY A 196 -48.49 63.97 -23.23
CA GLY A 196 -49.20 63.31 -22.15
C GLY A 196 -49.85 64.29 -21.15
N PRO A 197 -51.02 63.98 -20.57
CA PRO A 197 -51.58 64.80 -19.50
C PRO A 197 -50.69 64.77 -18.24
N ASN A 198 -50.52 65.91 -17.58
CA ASN A 198 -49.60 66.13 -16.45
C ASN A 198 -48.13 65.82 -16.75
N ALA A 199 -47.75 65.66 -18.02
CA ALA A 199 -46.37 65.35 -18.37
C ALA A 199 -45.48 66.60 -18.25
N THR A 200 -44.22 66.39 -17.89
CA THR A 200 -43.27 67.45 -17.55
C THR A 200 -41.93 67.24 -18.25
N VAL A 201 -41.42 68.28 -18.91
CA VAL A 201 -40.04 68.37 -19.38
C VAL A 201 -39.36 69.54 -18.67
N GLY A 202 -38.44 69.30 -17.75
CA GLY A 202 -37.76 70.36 -17.00
C GLY A 202 -36.92 71.29 -17.88
N GLY A 203 -36.39 70.80 -19.00
CA GLY A 203 -35.66 71.59 -20.00
C GLY A 203 -34.95 70.72 -21.04
N GLY A 204 -33.88 71.24 -21.64
CA GLY A 204 -33.00 70.46 -22.54
C GLY A 204 -33.38 70.51 -24.02
N ALA A 205 -32.95 69.53 -24.82
CA ALA A 205 -33.09 69.54 -26.29
C ALA A 205 -33.76 68.28 -26.87
N ALA A 206 -34.85 68.41 -27.63
CA ALA A 206 -35.48 67.27 -28.32
C ALA A 206 -35.98 66.14 -27.39
N ASN A 207 -36.48 66.46 -26.21
CA ASN A 207 -37.08 65.49 -25.30
C ASN A 207 -38.58 65.29 -25.57
N LEU A 208 -39.07 64.07 -25.43
CA LEU A 208 -40.48 63.69 -25.58
C LEU A 208 -41.04 63.13 -24.27
N ALA A 209 -42.16 63.68 -23.80
CA ALA A 209 -42.97 63.14 -22.71
C ALA A 209 -44.42 62.95 -23.20
N SER A 210 -44.75 61.74 -23.68
CA SER A 210 -46.00 61.50 -24.41
C SER A 210 -47.09 60.80 -23.58
N ALA A 211 -46.76 60.19 -22.44
CA ALA A 211 -47.72 59.46 -21.60
C ALA A 211 -48.19 60.21 -20.35
N TRP A 212 -49.23 59.69 -19.69
CA TRP A 212 -49.79 60.29 -18.49
C TRP A 212 -48.74 60.36 -17.36
N ASN A 213 -48.55 61.55 -16.79
CA ASN A 213 -47.61 61.81 -15.70
C ASN A 213 -46.14 61.44 -16.03
N ALA A 214 -45.80 61.44 -17.33
CA ALA A 214 -44.44 61.23 -17.82
C ALA A 214 -43.53 62.40 -17.43
N THR A 215 -42.33 62.12 -16.94
CA THR A 215 -41.38 63.16 -16.50
C THR A 215 -40.02 63.01 -17.18
N VAL A 216 -39.54 64.07 -17.82
CA VAL A 216 -38.15 64.22 -18.25
C VAL A 216 -37.54 65.41 -17.52
N GLY A 217 -36.53 65.20 -16.67
CA GLY A 217 -35.91 66.30 -15.92
C GLY A 217 -35.11 67.29 -16.80
N GLY A 218 -34.51 66.80 -17.89
CA GLY A 218 -33.72 67.60 -18.84
C GLY A 218 -32.97 66.71 -19.84
N GLY A 219 -31.79 67.17 -20.31
CA GLY A 219 -30.95 66.38 -21.24
C GLY A 219 -31.36 66.54 -22.71
N ALA A 220 -31.00 65.58 -23.57
CA ALA A 220 -31.38 65.59 -24.98
C ALA A 220 -31.83 64.24 -25.55
N HIS A 221 -32.79 64.26 -26.48
CA HIS A 221 -33.32 63.05 -27.16
C HIS A 221 -33.91 61.98 -26.22
N ASN A 222 -34.36 62.35 -25.02
CA ASN A 222 -34.99 61.39 -24.12
C ASN A 222 -36.48 61.22 -24.43
N SER A 223 -36.99 59.98 -24.38
CA SER A 223 -38.40 59.66 -24.66
C SER A 223 -39.05 58.89 -23.50
N VAL A 224 -40.15 59.43 -22.97
CA VAL A 224 -41.01 58.77 -21.99
C VAL A 224 -42.38 58.53 -22.59
N GLU A 225 -42.65 57.28 -22.95
CA GLU A 225 -43.84 56.84 -23.70
C GLU A 225 -44.82 56.02 -22.86
N ALA A 226 -44.53 55.83 -21.56
CA ALA A 226 -45.38 55.06 -20.66
C ALA A 226 -45.75 55.82 -19.39
N GLU A 227 -46.91 55.45 -18.83
CA GLU A 227 -47.52 56.13 -17.68
C GLU A 227 -46.60 56.09 -16.45
N HIS A 228 -46.48 57.21 -15.74
CA HIS A 228 -45.60 57.35 -14.58
C HIS A 228 -44.11 57.10 -14.86
N GLY A 229 -43.71 57.06 -16.14
CA GLY A 229 -42.32 56.93 -16.53
C GLY A 229 -41.50 58.17 -16.15
N THR A 230 -40.26 57.97 -15.73
CA THR A 230 -39.37 59.08 -15.36
C THR A 230 -38.00 58.91 -16.01
N ILE A 231 -37.50 59.95 -16.66
CA ILE A 231 -36.10 60.11 -17.06
C ILE A 231 -35.54 61.33 -16.33
N GLY A 232 -34.51 61.19 -15.49
CA GLY A 232 -33.92 62.32 -14.79
C GLY A 232 -33.17 63.31 -15.71
N GLY A 233 -32.55 62.80 -16.79
CA GLY A 233 -31.84 63.58 -17.80
C GLY A 233 -31.01 62.68 -18.73
N GLY A 234 -29.92 63.21 -19.32
CA GLY A 234 -29.00 62.42 -20.15
C GLY A 234 -29.25 62.54 -21.66
N PHE A 235 -28.71 61.60 -22.45
CA PHE A 235 -28.83 61.56 -23.92
C PHE A 235 -29.50 60.28 -24.39
N ASN A 236 -30.53 60.38 -25.23
CA ASN A 236 -31.10 59.23 -25.94
C ASN A 236 -31.62 58.09 -25.04
N ASN A 237 -32.23 58.41 -23.90
CA ASN A 237 -32.81 57.40 -23.01
C ASN A 237 -34.29 57.17 -23.32
N TYR A 238 -34.76 55.94 -23.09
CA TYR A 238 -36.10 55.47 -23.42
C TYR A 238 -36.79 54.84 -22.21
N VAL A 239 -38.04 55.24 -21.99
CA VAL A 239 -38.97 54.63 -21.04
C VAL A 239 -40.23 54.22 -21.80
N THR A 240 -40.50 52.92 -21.88
CA THR A 240 -41.63 52.38 -22.66
C THR A 240 -42.57 51.49 -21.85
N ALA A 241 -42.38 51.37 -20.54
CA ALA A 241 -43.29 50.64 -19.64
C ALA A 241 -43.65 51.44 -18.38
N THR A 242 -44.81 51.09 -17.80
CA THR A 242 -45.44 51.84 -16.71
C THR A 242 -44.59 51.86 -15.44
N ALA A 243 -44.57 53.02 -14.77
CA ALA A 243 -43.91 53.26 -13.48
C ALA A 243 -42.43 52.87 -13.46
N THR A 244 -41.73 53.12 -14.56
CA THR A 244 -40.29 52.85 -14.72
C THR A 244 -39.46 54.10 -14.55
N THR A 245 -38.19 53.93 -14.21
CA THR A 245 -37.27 55.06 -13.97
C THR A 245 -35.94 54.85 -14.68
N VAL A 246 -35.50 55.85 -15.44
CA VAL A 246 -34.11 56.02 -15.85
C VAL A 246 -33.55 57.24 -15.11
N GLY A 247 -32.52 57.08 -14.29
CA GLY A 247 -31.94 58.21 -13.56
C GLY A 247 -31.23 59.22 -14.46
N GLY A 248 -30.58 58.74 -15.53
CA GLY A 248 -29.92 59.55 -16.55
C GLY A 248 -29.04 58.68 -17.46
N GLY A 249 -27.95 59.24 -17.99
CA GLY A 249 -26.97 58.49 -18.81
C GLY A 249 -27.22 58.57 -20.31
N GLU A 250 -26.72 57.60 -21.07
CA GLU A 250 -26.78 57.52 -22.52
C GLU A 250 -27.40 56.19 -22.98
N GLU A 251 -28.33 56.23 -23.94
CA GLU A 251 -28.89 55.03 -24.59
C GLU A 251 -29.52 53.99 -23.63
N ASN A 252 -29.99 54.40 -22.46
CA ASN A 252 -30.63 53.47 -21.52
C ASN A 252 -32.10 53.23 -21.89
N HIS A 253 -32.57 51.99 -21.75
CA HIS A 253 -33.94 51.60 -22.06
C HIS A 253 -34.56 50.77 -20.94
N ALA A 254 -35.51 51.37 -20.22
CA ALA A 254 -36.36 50.69 -19.25
C ALA A 254 -37.69 50.31 -19.91
N ALA A 255 -37.90 49.00 -20.11
CA ALA A 255 -38.98 48.45 -20.93
C ALA A 255 -39.90 47.46 -20.19
N GLY A 256 -39.55 47.06 -18.97
CA GLY A 256 -40.42 46.23 -18.11
C GLY A 256 -41.16 47.07 -17.07
N PRO A 257 -42.42 46.76 -16.69
CA PRO A 257 -43.13 47.52 -15.66
C PRO A 257 -42.33 47.56 -14.35
N HIS A 258 -42.29 48.72 -13.68
CA HIS A 258 -41.49 48.93 -12.45
C HIS A 258 -39.97 48.73 -12.58
N ALA A 259 -39.44 48.60 -13.80
CA ALA A 259 -38.01 48.51 -14.03
C ALA A 259 -37.27 49.83 -13.74
N THR A 260 -36.02 49.71 -13.31
CA THR A 260 -35.16 50.86 -13.01
C THR A 260 -33.80 50.73 -13.70
N VAL A 261 -33.36 51.77 -14.40
CA VAL A 261 -31.98 51.94 -14.85
C VAL A 261 -31.41 53.20 -14.18
N ALA A 262 -30.53 53.06 -13.20
CA ALA A 262 -30.06 54.22 -12.45
C ALA A 262 -29.23 55.21 -13.32
N GLY A 263 -28.55 54.70 -14.35
CA GLY A 263 -27.81 55.50 -15.34
C GLY A 263 -26.81 54.64 -16.13
N GLY A 264 -25.78 55.27 -16.71
CA GLY A 264 -24.75 54.56 -17.50
C GLY A 264 -24.95 54.68 -19.00
N LEU A 265 -24.32 53.79 -19.77
CA LEU A 265 -24.41 53.71 -21.24
C LEU A 265 -25.07 52.38 -21.66
N GLY A 266 -26.17 52.42 -22.38
CA GLY A 266 -26.76 51.24 -23.01
C GLY A 266 -27.35 50.20 -22.04
N GLY A 267 -27.81 50.63 -20.86
CA GLY A 267 -28.48 49.74 -19.90
C GLY A 267 -29.87 49.33 -20.38
N PHE A 268 -30.19 48.03 -20.34
CA PHE A 268 -31.46 47.50 -20.84
C PHE A 268 -32.19 46.66 -19.80
N ALA A 269 -33.38 47.11 -19.40
CA ALA A 269 -34.19 46.48 -18.34
C ALA A 269 -35.61 46.18 -18.82
N PRO A 270 -35.83 45.10 -19.61
CA PRO A 270 -37.14 44.71 -20.11
C PRO A 270 -37.95 43.81 -19.16
N GLY A 271 -37.34 43.21 -18.13
CA GLY A 271 -38.05 42.39 -17.16
C GLY A 271 -38.93 43.22 -16.21
N GLU A 272 -40.08 42.69 -15.80
CA GLU A 272 -40.89 43.31 -14.74
C GLU A 272 -40.06 43.46 -13.46
N ALA A 273 -40.07 44.64 -12.83
CA ALA A 273 -39.30 44.97 -11.64
C ALA A 273 -37.78 44.68 -11.76
N SER A 274 -37.24 44.66 -12.98
CA SER A 274 -35.81 44.47 -13.23
C SER A 274 -35.01 45.74 -12.93
N ALA A 275 -33.75 45.58 -12.52
CA ALA A 275 -32.90 46.69 -12.12
C ALA A 275 -31.51 46.66 -12.78
N VAL A 276 -31.12 47.77 -13.39
CA VAL A 276 -29.74 48.03 -13.82
C VAL A 276 -29.19 49.19 -12.98
N GLY A 277 -28.17 48.92 -12.17
CA GLY A 277 -27.62 49.92 -11.25
C GLY A 277 -26.68 50.94 -11.91
N GLY A 278 -26.22 50.70 -13.14
CA GLY A 278 -25.33 51.59 -13.88
C GLY A 278 -24.42 50.84 -14.87
N GLY A 279 -23.32 51.49 -15.29
CA GLY A 279 -22.26 50.84 -16.09
C GLY A 279 -22.47 50.91 -17.60
N ARG A 280 -21.92 49.95 -18.36
CA ARG A 280 -21.95 49.92 -19.83
C ARG A 280 -22.56 48.62 -20.36
N TYR A 281 -23.62 48.68 -21.16
CA TYR A 281 -24.27 47.52 -21.79
C TYR A 281 -24.70 46.40 -20.83
N ASN A 282 -25.16 46.76 -19.62
CA ASN A 282 -25.70 45.79 -18.69
C ASN A 282 -27.19 45.52 -18.99
N ARG A 283 -27.60 44.26 -18.88
CA ARG A 283 -28.94 43.79 -19.26
C ARG A 283 -29.59 43.03 -18.10
N ALA A 284 -30.77 43.45 -17.69
CA ALA A 284 -31.60 42.77 -16.68
C ALA A 284 -32.89 42.28 -17.34
N LEU A 285 -32.82 41.09 -17.95
CA LEU A 285 -33.85 40.59 -18.87
C LEU A 285 -34.99 39.87 -18.16
N GLY A 286 -34.68 39.10 -17.11
CA GLY A 286 -35.68 38.33 -16.38
C GLY A 286 -36.53 39.17 -15.42
N PRO A 287 -37.75 38.76 -15.09
CA PRO A 287 -38.56 39.42 -14.05
C PRO A 287 -37.83 39.42 -12.70
N GLY A 288 -37.76 40.56 -12.03
CA GLY A 288 -37.05 40.75 -10.76
C GLY A 288 -35.52 40.62 -10.85
N SER A 289 -34.96 40.53 -12.06
CA SER A 289 -33.52 40.38 -12.25
C SER A 289 -32.76 41.67 -11.96
N THR A 290 -31.50 41.56 -11.53
CA THR A 290 -30.67 42.71 -11.19
C THR A 290 -29.28 42.58 -11.79
N ALA A 291 -28.85 43.61 -12.54
CA ALA A 291 -27.47 43.81 -12.95
C ALA A 291 -26.95 45.10 -12.26
N ALA A 292 -26.25 44.97 -11.14
CA ALA A 292 -25.95 46.11 -10.27
C ALA A 292 -24.95 47.11 -10.89
N GLY A 293 -24.15 46.72 -11.88
CA GLY A 293 -23.22 47.61 -12.59
C GLY A 293 -22.20 46.85 -13.43
N GLY A 294 -21.07 47.47 -13.74
CA GLY A 294 -19.99 46.87 -14.54
C GLY A 294 -20.18 47.04 -16.05
N GLU A 295 -19.66 46.13 -16.86
CA GLU A 295 -19.80 46.17 -18.30
C GLU A 295 -20.22 44.81 -18.91
N GLY A 296 -21.21 44.82 -19.80
CA GLY A 296 -21.63 43.64 -20.57
C GLY A 296 -22.28 42.53 -19.74
N ASN A 297 -22.72 42.82 -18.51
CA ASN A 297 -23.32 41.82 -17.64
C ASN A 297 -24.78 41.55 -18.00
N GLU A 298 -25.18 40.28 -18.00
CA GLU A 298 -26.54 39.86 -18.33
C GLU A 298 -27.15 39.01 -17.21
N ALA A 299 -28.22 39.52 -16.60
CA ALA A 299 -29.10 38.77 -15.70
C ALA A 299 -30.34 38.31 -16.51
N GLY A 300 -30.25 37.12 -17.08
CA GLY A 300 -31.21 36.56 -18.04
C GLY A 300 -32.46 35.94 -17.40
N GLY A 301 -32.28 35.18 -16.32
CA GLY A 301 -33.37 34.43 -15.69
C GLY A 301 -34.19 35.24 -14.66
N ALA A 302 -35.33 34.70 -14.25
CA ALA A 302 -36.18 35.33 -13.24
C ALA A 302 -35.45 35.42 -11.89
N TYR A 303 -35.43 36.60 -11.26
CA TYR A 303 -34.70 36.90 -10.03
C TYR A 303 -33.17 36.63 -10.10
N ALA A 304 -32.61 36.52 -11.32
CA ALA A 304 -31.17 36.38 -11.49
C ALA A 304 -30.45 37.67 -11.06
N THR A 305 -29.29 37.54 -10.43
CA THR A 305 -28.51 38.68 -9.93
C THR A 305 -27.08 38.61 -10.41
N VAL A 306 -26.61 39.67 -11.05
CA VAL A 306 -25.20 39.93 -11.29
C VAL A 306 -24.78 41.16 -10.48
N GLY A 307 -23.89 40.95 -9.51
CA GLY A 307 -23.40 42.01 -8.61
C GLY A 307 -22.49 43.04 -9.29
N GLY A 308 -21.91 42.71 -10.46
CA GLY A 308 -21.08 43.60 -11.26
C GLY A 308 -20.08 42.82 -12.13
N GLY A 309 -18.97 43.45 -12.49
CA GLY A 309 -17.88 42.81 -13.25
C GLY A 309 -17.95 43.07 -14.75
N PHE A 310 -17.36 42.16 -15.54
CA PHE A 310 -17.22 42.27 -16.99
C PHE A 310 -17.79 41.00 -17.66
N TRP A 311 -18.76 41.14 -18.56
CA TRP A 311 -19.32 40.05 -19.38
C TRP A 311 -19.89 38.83 -18.65
N ASN A 312 -20.40 38.96 -17.42
CA ASN A 312 -20.98 37.80 -16.73
C ASN A 312 -22.39 37.45 -17.22
N PHE A 313 -22.74 36.17 -17.25
CA PHE A 313 -24.03 35.68 -17.73
C PHE A 313 -24.75 34.80 -16.70
N ALA A 314 -25.83 35.30 -16.10
CA ALA A 314 -26.71 34.58 -15.19
C ALA A 314 -28.03 34.23 -15.90
N GLY A 315 -28.07 33.12 -16.63
CA GLY A 315 -29.15 32.79 -17.58
C GLY A 315 -30.41 32.16 -16.97
N ALA A 316 -30.33 31.58 -15.78
CA ALA A 316 -31.40 30.80 -15.16
C ALA A 316 -32.05 31.49 -13.96
N SER A 317 -33.16 30.92 -13.46
CA SER A 317 -33.92 31.53 -12.36
C SER A 317 -33.12 31.47 -11.07
N PHE A 318 -33.11 32.56 -10.30
CA PHE A 318 -32.31 32.72 -9.07
C PHE A 318 -30.79 32.54 -9.24
N ALA A 319 -30.30 32.53 -10.49
CA ALA A 319 -28.87 32.45 -10.77
C ALA A 319 -28.14 33.67 -10.19
N THR A 320 -27.02 33.44 -9.51
CA THR A 320 -26.27 34.53 -8.85
C THR A 320 -24.81 34.54 -9.29
N ILE A 321 -24.33 35.69 -9.76
CA ILE A 321 -22.90 35.93 -10.01
C ILE A 321 -22.50 37.17 -9.23
N SER A 322 -21.61 37.05 -8.25
CA SER A 322 -21.21 38.21 -7.42
C SER A 322 -20.34 39.22 -8.20
N GLY A 323 -19.58 38.78 -9.21
CA GLY A 323 -18.75 39.63 -10.06
C GLY A 323 -17.76 38.83 -10.90
N GLY A 324 -16.60 39.42 -11.24
CA GLY A 324 -15.56 38.77 -12.05
C GLY A 324 -15.73 39.05 -13.56
N GLY A 325 -15.09 38.24 -14.41
CA GLY A 325 -15.27 38.34 -15.85
C GLY A 325 -14.42 37.36 -16.67
N PRO A 326 -14.32 37.56 -17.99
CA PRO A 326 -13.49 36.79 -18.90
C PRO A 326 -12.07 36.55 -18.39
N SER A 327 -11.57 35.34 -18.57
CA SER A 327 -10.14 35.07 -18.32
C SER A 327 -9.25 35.41 -19.51
N GLU A 328 -9.82 35.53 -20.71
CA GLU A 328 -9.14 35.95 -21.93
C GLU A 328 -9.94 37.08 -22.61
N GLU A 329 -9.34 38.25 -22.77
CA GLU A 329 -10.01 39.43 -23.37
C GLU A 329 -10.39 39.23 -24.85
N SER A 330 -9.68 38.34 -25.56
CA SER A 330 -10.01 38.01 -26.95
C SER A 330 -11.21 37.09 -27.11
N ASP A 331 -11.63 36.42 -26.03
CA ASP A 331 -12.76 35.48 -26.02
C ASP A 331 -13.66 35.75 -24.80
N LEU A 332 -14.34 36.90 -24.87
CA LEU A 332 -15.23 37.40 -23.82
C LEU A 332 -16.36 36.42 -23.51
N GLU A 333 -16.90 35.79 -24.54
CA GLU A 333 -17.98 34.83 -24.38
C GLU A 333 -17.47 33.45 -23.95
N GLY A 334 -16.37 32.96 -24.51
CA GLY A 334 -15.90 31.61 -24.18
C GLY A 334 -15.31 31.51 -22.78
N THR A 335 -14.86 32.62 -22.19
CA THR A 335 -14.11 32.61 -20.93
C THR A 335 -14.73 33.42 -19.79
N ASN A 336 -15.97 33.90 -19.92
CA ASN A 336 -16.69 34.58 -18.84
C ASN A 336 -17.27 33.61 -17.79
N ASN A 337 -17.76 34.17 -16.68
CA ASN A 337 -18.54 33.39 -15.72
C ASN A 337 -19.98 33.19 -16.24
N ARG A 338 -20.47 31.96 -16.18
CA ARG A 338 -21.78 31.57 -16.70
C ARG A 338 -22.53 30.65 -15.76
N VAL A 339 -23.80 30.97 -15.49
CA VAL A 339 -24.75 30.12 -14.79
C VAL A 339 -25.90 29.76 -15.72
N TYR A 340 -26.10 28.47 -15.98
CA TYR A 340 -27.11 27.97 -16.93
C TYR A 340 -28.33 27.33 -16.28
N ASP A 341 -28.23 26.90 -15.02
CA ASP A 341 -29.30 26.18 -14.30
C ASP A 341 -29.77 26.94 -13.06
N ASP A 342 -31.01 26.65 -12.66
CA ASP A 342 -31.72 27.33 -11.59
C ASP A 342 -30.96 27.24 -10.26
N TYR A 343 -30.98 28.33 -9.48
CA TYR A 343 -30.26 28.48 -8.21
C TYR A 343 -28.74 28.28 -8.30
N GLY A 344 -28.16 28.29 -9.51
CA GLY A 344 -26.72 28.21 -9.67
C GLY A 344 -26.00 29.47 -9.17
N ALA A 345 -24.81 29.31 -8.59
CA ALA A 345 -24.08 30.43 -8.00
C ALA A 345 -22.58 30.46 -8.34
N ILE A 346 -22.07 31.64 -8.69
CA ILE A 346 -20.64 31.92 -8.89
C ILE A 346 -20.21 33.10 -7.99
N GLY A 347 -19.23 32.89 -7.12
CA GLY A 347 -18.71 33.93 -6.22
C GLY A 347 -17.78 34.95 -6.89
N GLY A 348 -17.25 34.68 -8.09
CA GLY A 348 -16.42 35.61 -8.87
C GLY A 348 -15.36 34.90 -9.72
N GLY A 349 -14.28 35.60 -10.08
CA GLY A 349 -13.17 35.05 -10.87
C GLY A 349 -13.42 35.08 -12.38
N GLY A 350 -12.88 34.11 -13.14
CA GLY A 350 -13.08 34.03 -14.59
C GLY A 350 -13.12 32.62 -15.17
N ASP A 351 -13.84 32.46 -16.27
CA ASP A 351 -14.18 31.19 -16.95
C ASP A 351 -14.76 30.12 -16.01
N ASN A 352 -15.64 30.53 -15.10
CA ASN A 352 -16.35 29.59 -14.25
C ASN A 352 -17.71 29.24 -14.84
N ARG A 353 -18.06 27.94 -14.85
CA ARG A 353 -19.29 27.44 -15.47
C ARG A 353 -20.09 26.60 -14.49
N VAL A 354 -21.30 27.08 -14.21
CA VAL A 354 -22.30 26.38 -13.38
C VAL A 354 -23.44 25.92 -14.28
N GLY A 355 -23.78 24.63 -14.21
CA GLY A 355 -24.84 24.03 -15.01
C GLY A 355 -24.44 23.64 -16.44
N THR A 356 -25.42 23.16 -17.22
CA THR A 356 -25.27 22.73 -18.62
C THR A 356 -25.98 23.67 -19.58
N ALA A 357 -25.36 23.92 -20.74
CA ALA A 357 -25.92 24.78 -21.78
C ALA A 357 -26.83 23.98 -22.74
N ASP A 358 -27.74 23.16 -22.22
CA ASP A 358 -28.66 22.34 -23.03
C ASP A 358 -30.04 22.98 -23.21
N GLY A 359 -30.33 24.06 -22.49
CA GLY A 359 -31.57 24.82 -22.57
C GLY A 359 -32.64 24.39 -21.56
N ASP A 360 -32.38 23.36 -20.75
CA ASP A 360 -33.26 22.95 -19.65
C ASP A 360 -32.69 23.46 -18.32
N THR A 361 -33.11 24.66 -17.90
CA THR A 361 -32.59 25.29 -16.68
C THR A 361 -32.96 24.55 -15.39
N GLY A 362 -33.84 23.55 -15.46
CA GLY A 362 -34.27 22.74 -14.32
C GLY A 362 -33.49 21.43 -14.18
N ALA A 363 -32.59 21.11 -15.10
CA ALA A 363 -31.90 19.83 -15.15
C ALA A 363 -30.96 19.65 -13.95
N ASP A 364 -30.18 20.69 -13.63
CA ASP A 364 -29.05 20.57 -12.70
C ASP A 364 -28.97 21.72 -11.66
N PRO A 365 -30.01 21.92 -10.81
CA PRO A 365 -30.07 23.07 -9.91
C PRO A 365 -29.08 22.99 -8.73
N TYR A 366 -28.85 24.14 -8.08
CA TYR A 366 -28.02 24.32 -6.87
C TYR A 366 -26.51 24.09 -7.05
N ALA A 367 -26.02 23.93 -8.27
CA ALA A 367 -24.59 23.85 -8.53
C ALA A 367 -23.89 25.17 -8.15
N THR A 368 -22.73 25.09 -7.51
CA THR A 368 -22.06 26.27 -6.92
C THR A 368 -20.57 26.27 -7.20
N ILE A 369 -20.04 27.43 -7.60
CA ILE A 369 -18.61 27.71 -7.67
C ILE A 369 -18.28 28.91 -6.77
N GLY A 370 -17.43 28.73 -5.77
CA GLY A 370 -17.04 29.81 -4.86
C GLY A 370 -16.22 30.94 -5.53
N GLY A 371 -15.52 30.63 -6.63
CA GLY A 371 -14.78 31.59 -7.46
C GLY A 371 -13.62 30.93 -8.19
N GLY A 372 -12.58 31.69 -8.54
CA GLY A 372 -11.34 31.17 -9.13
C GLY A 372 -11.29 31.25 -10.66
N HIS A 373 -10.49 30.38 -11.27
CA HIS A 373 -10.26 30.38 -12.72
C HIS A 373 -10.58 29.03 -13.35
N TYR A 374 -11.33 29.01 -14.46
CA TYR A 374 -11.58 27.79 -15.26
C TYR A 374 -12.29 26.65 -14.52
N ASN A 375 -13.19 26.93 -13.56
CA ASN A 375 -13.85 25.88 -12.79
C ASN A 375 -15.20 25.47 -13.40
N ARG A 376 -15.59 24.20 -13.23
CA ARG A 376 -16.85 23.64 -13.74
C ARG A 376 -17.61 22.90 -12.64
N ALA A 377 -18.88 23.26 -12.45
CA ALA A 377 -19.83 22.57 -11.58
C ALA A 377 -21.13 22.34 -12.36
N THR A 378 -21.32 21.16 -12.96
CA THR A 378 -22.28 21.02 -14.07
C THR A 378 -23.47 20.12 -13.78
N ARG A 379 -23.63 19.62 -12.55
CA ARG A 379 -24.72 18.71 -12.18
C ARG A 379 -25.41 19.15 -10.89
N HIS A 380 -26.60 18.62 -10.65
CA HIS A 380 -27.38 18.89 -9.44
C HIS A 380 -26.53 18.88 -8.16
N GLY A 381 -26.51 20.01 -7.45
CA GLY A 381 -25.80 20.16 -6.18
C GLY A 381 -24.27 19.95 -6.25
N ALA A 382 -23.66 19.99 -7.43
CA ALA A 382 -22.21 19.92 -7.59
C ALA A 382 -21.54 21.19 -7.05
N VAL A 383 -20.44 21.06 -6.33
CA VAL A 383 -19.75 22.19 -5.69
C VAL A 383 -18.28 22.22 -6.03
N VAL A 384 -17.81 23.37 -6.50
CA VAL A 384 -16.38 23.70 -6.53
C VAL A 384 -16.13 24.89 -5.60
N GLY A 385 -15.36 24.70 -4.52
CA GLY A 385 -15.09 25.78 -3.57
C GLY A 385 -14.26 26.94 -4.16
N GLY A 386 -13.44 26.66 -5.16
CA GLY A 386 -12.66 27.65 -5.91
C GLY A 386 -11.43 27.03 -6.58
N GLY A 387 -10.35 27.79 -6.74
CA GLY A 387 -9.08 27.32 -7.30
C GLY A 387 -8.97 27.49 -8.81
N VAL A 388 -8.14 26.67 -9.46
CA VAL A 388 -7.85 26.75 -10.90
C VAL A 388 -8.18 25.42 -11.57
N ALA A 389 -8.94 25.43 -12.66
CA ALA A 389 -9.21 24.28 -13.51
C ALA A 389 -9.86 23.07 -12.80
N ASN A 390 -10.66 23.29 -11.77
CA ASN A 390 -11.34 22.21 -11.04
C ASN A 390 -12.69 21.85 -11.66
N SER A 391 -13.07 20.58 -11.61
CA SER A 391 -14.26 20.06 -12.29
C SER A 391 -15.06 19.14 -11.37
N ALA A 392 -16.29 19.52 -11.04
CA ALA A 392 -17.29 18.69 -10.35
C ALA A 392 -18.48 18.46 -11.30
N THR A 393 -18.57 17.28 -11.92
CA THR A 393 -19.47 17.05 -13.08
C THR A 393 -20.48 15.94 -12.87
N ALA A 394 -20.71 15.54 -11.62
CA ALA A 394 -21.72 14.57 -11.22
C ALA A 394 -22.58 15.10 -10.06
N GLU A 395 -23.75 14.50 -9.86
CA GLU A 395 -24.66 14.89 -8.79
C GLU A 395 -23.96 14.80 -7.42
N TYR A 396 -24.07 15.87 -6.64
CA TYR A 396 -23.45 16.01 -5.32
C TYR A 396 -21.91 15.84 -5.30
N ALA A 397 -21.25 15.96 -6.45
CA ALA A 397 -19.79 15.94 -6.51
C ALA A 397 -19.20 17.18 -5.86
N LEU A 398 -18.11 17.03 -5.12
CA LEU A 398 -17.46 18.12 -4.40
C LEU A 398 -15.98 18.20 -4.77
N VAL A 399 -15.54 19.38 -5.18
CA VAL A 399 -14.12 19.76 -5.20
C VAL A 399 -13.93 20.99 -4.33
N ALA A 400 -13.36 20.85 -3.13
CA ALA A 400 -13.23 22.00 -2.22
C ALA A 400 -12.25 23.08 -2.73
N GLY A 401 -11.30 22.74 -3.60
CA GLY A 401 -10.40 23.69 -4.26
C GLY A 401 -9.17 23.04 -4.88
N GLY A 402 -8.08 23.81 -5.06
CA GLY A 402 -6.81 23.33 -5.59
C GLY A 402 -6.60 23.62 -7.09
N TRP A 403 -5.77 22.82 -7.75
CA TRP A 403 -5.48 22.95 -9.19
C TRP A 403 -5.75 21.66 -9.94
N SER A 404 -6.57 21.72 -11.01
CA SER A 404 -6.81 20.60 -11.92
C SER A 404 -7.43 19.35 -11.25
N ASN A 405 -8.23 19.52 -10.20
CA ASN A 405 -8.89 18.41 -9.51
C ASN A 405 -10.24 18.07 -10.16
N VAL A 406 -10.59 16.79 -10.19
CA VAL A 406 -11.77 16.27 -10.88
C VAL A 406 -12.59 15.35 -9.97
N ALA A 407 -13.88 15.61 -9.85
CA ALA A 407 -14.87 14.75 -9.22
C ALA A 407 -16.02 14.51 -10.22
N GLU A 408 -16.19 13.29 -10.73
CA GLU A 408 -17.01 13.03 -11.92
C GLU A 408 -18.05 11.92 -11.78
N GLU A 409 -18.22 11.37 -10.57
CA GLU A 409 -19.24 10.37 -10.25
C GLU A 409 -20.10 10.78 -9.05
N TYR A 410 -21.26 10.14 -8.89
CA TYR A 410 -22.23 10.49 -7.84
C TYR A 410 -21.59 10.56 -6.44
N GLY A 411 -21.63 11.73 -5.81
CA GLY A 411 -21.05 11.98 -4.49
C GLY A 411 -19.53 11.85 -4.39
N ALA A 412 -18.81 11.85 -5.51
CA ALA A 412 -17.35 11.84 -5.53
C ALA A 412 -16.78 13.13 -4.91
N THR A 413 -15.73 13.02 -4.10
CA THR A 413 -15.19 14.15 -3.34
C THR A 413 -13.68 14.28 -3.50
N VAL A 414 -13.21 15.48 -3.81
CA VAL A 414 -11.80 15.87 -3.75
C VAL A 414 -11.64 17.09 -2.85
N ASN A 415 -10.97 16.94 -1.71
CA ASN A 415 -10.86 18.04 -0.74
C ASN A 415 -9.82 19.11 -1.15
N GLY A 416 -8.89 18.79 -2.05
CA GLY A 416 -7.91 19.74 -2.57
C GLY A 416 -6.70 19.08 -3.24
N GLY A 417 -5.61 19.84 -3.41
CA GLY A 417 -4.36 19.36 -4.01
C GLY A 417 -4.20 19.68 -5.50
N ILE A 418 -3.38 18.91 -6.21
CA ILE A 418 -3.06 19.12 -7.63
C ILE A 418 -3.35 17.86 -8.44
N GLY A 419 -4.20 17.94 -9.46
CA GLY A 419 -4.39 16.85 -10.42
C GLY A 419 -5.03 15.59 -9.82
N ASN A 420 -5.77 15.71 -8.72
CA ASN A 420 -6.42 14.58 -8.08
C ASN A 420 -7.76 14.26 -8.76
N ARG A 421 -8.11 12.97 -8.87
CA ARG A 421 -9.31 12.51 -9.57
C ARG A 421 -10.11 11.51 -8.74
N ALA A 422 -11.35 11.85 -8.42
CA ALA A 422 -12.35 10.95 -7.84
C ALA A 422 -13.37 10.60 -8.93
N SER A 423 -13.25 9.39 -9.50
CA SER A 423 -14.06 8.92 -10.63
C SER A 423 -14.86 7.66 -10.34
N GLY A 424 -15.05 7.33 -9.07
CA GLY A 424 -15.97 6.28 -8.63
C GLY A 424 -17.12 6.84 -7.78
N ILE A 425 -18.25 6.11 -7.73
CA ILE A 425 -19.41 6.49 -6.93
C ILE A 425 -19.01 6.62 -5.45
N ARG A 426 -19.22 7.78 -4.83
CA ARG A 426 -18.82 8.10 -3.45
C ARG A 426 -17.34 7.82 -3.17
N SER A 427 -16.49 7.93 -4.19
CA SER A 427 -15.04 7.86 -4.04
C SER A 427 -14.49 9.17 -3.46
N GLY A 428 -13.32 9.10 -2.83
CA GLY A 428 -12.75 10.25 -2.13
C GLY A 428 -11.25 10.38 -2.31
N VAL A 429 -10.78 11.61 -2.54
CA VAL A 429 -9.36 11.98 -2.43
C VAL A 429 -9.22 13.15 -1.46
N SER A 430 -8.50 12.93 -0.37
CA SER A 430 -8.37 13.94 0.69
C SER A 430 -7.36 15.05 0.39
N ALA A 431 -6.24 14.75 -0.27
CA ALA A 431 -5.23 15.76 -0.64
C ALA A 431 -4.18 15.16 -1.60
N GLY A 432 -3.08 15.89 -1.81
CA GLY A 432 -1.89 15.39 -2.49
C GLY A 432 -1.84 15.76 -3.97
N MET A 433 -1.05 15.02 -4.75
CA MET A 433 -0.81 15.29 -6.16
C MET A 433 -0.97 14.04 -7.01
N TYR A 434 -1.74 14.12 -8.08
CA TYR A 434 -2.00 13.04 -9.04
C TYR A 434 -2.56 11.75 -8.45
N ASN A 435 -3.35 11.85 -7.37
CA ASN A 435 -4.00 10.70 -6.78
C ASN A 435 -5.33 10.41 -7.47
N VAL A 436 -5.65 9.13 -7.65
CA VAL A 436 -6.90 8.71 -8.30
C VAL A 436 -7.62 7.66 -7.46
N ALA A 437 -8.91 7.91 -7.21
CA ALA A 437 -9.84 6.94 -6.65
C ALA A 437 -10.93 6.66 -7.70
N SER A 438 -10.91 5.49 -8.34
CA SER A 438 -11.69 5.26 -9.57
C SER A 438 -12.86 4.30 -9.44
N GLN A 439 -13.03 3.63 -8.31
CA GLN A 439 -14.15 2.72 -8.07
C GLN A 439 -15.05 3.17 -6.92
N GLN A 440 -16.21 2.54 -6.80
CA GLN A 440 -17.18 2.86 -5.77
C GLN A 440 -16.56 2.70 -4.36
N PHE A 441 -16.73 3.72 -3.52
CA PHE A 441 -16.15 3.83 -2.18
C PHE A 441 -14.61 3.72 -2.11
N ALA A 442 -13.90 3.82 -3.25
CA ALA A 442 -12.44 3.88 -3.23
C ALA A 442 -11.98 5.19 -2.57
N TYR A 443 -10.90 5.12 -1.79
CA TYR A 443 -10.41 6.28 -1.05
C TYR A 443 -8.88 6.39 -1.12
N VAL A 444 -8.40 7.62 -1.37
CA VAL A 444 -6.99 7.98 -1.23
C VAL A 444 -6.84 9.12 -0.21
N GLY A 445 -6.14 8.86 0.88
CA GLY A 445 -5.92 9.85 1.96
C GLY A 445 -4.98 10.99 1.58
N GLY A 446 -4.04 10.76 0.65
CA GLY A 446 -3.14 11.79 0.15
C GLY A 446 -1.92 11.22 -0.57
N GLY A 447 -0.82 11.99 -0.60
CA GLY A 447 0.46 11.57 -1.17
C GLY A 447 0.65 11.94 -2.64
N TYR A 448 1.55 11.23 -3.33
CA TYR A 448 1.89 11.47 -4.73
C TYR A 448 1.60 10.23 -5.59
N SER A 449 0.77 10.40 -6.63
CA SER A 449 0.55 9.38 -7.67
C SER A 449 0.03 8.04 -7.14
N ASN A 450 -0.85 8.05 -6.14
CA ASN A 450 -1.50 6.85 -5.62
C ASN A 450 -2.78 6.52 -6.39
N PHE A 451 -3.05 5.23 -6.58
CA PHE A 451 -4.15 4.73 -7.41
C PHE A 451 -4.98 3.69 -6.65
N ALA A 452 -6.24 3.99 -6.37
CA ALA A 452 -7.20 3.07 -5.76
C ALA A 452 -8.34 2.75 -6.73
N ALA A 453 -8.40 1.51 -7.20
CA ALA A 453 -9.24 1.07 -8.32
C ALA A 453 -10.02 -0.23 -8.08
N GLY A 454 -10.12 -0.69 -6.83
CA GLY A 454 -11.06 -1.74 -6.40
C GLY A 454 -12.25 -1.16 -5.63
N LEU A 455 -13.34 -1.93 -5.53
CA LEU A 455 -14.48 -1.59 -4.67
C LEU A 455 -14.01 -1.53 -3.20
N TYR A 456 -14.28 -0.43 -2.48
CA TYR A 456 -13.74 -0.19 -1.12
C TYR A 456 -12.21 -0.23 -1.01
N ALA A 457 -11.48 -0.04 -2.11
CA ALA A 457 -10.02 0.03 -2.09
C ALA A 457 -9.54 1.28 -1.32
N GLY A 458 -8.51 1.11 -0.47
CA GLY A 458 -7.98 2.20 0.35
C GLY A 458 -6.49 2.40 0.18
N VAL A 459 -6.06 3.64 -0.08
CA VAL A 459 -4.67 4.06 0.10
C VAL A 459 -4.63 5.17 1.14
N ALA A 460 -4.00 4.96 2.28
CA ALA A 460 -3.94 6.01 3.30
C ALA A 460 -3.01 7.18 2.90
N GLY A 461 -1.94 6.91 2.14
CA GLY A 461 -1.01 7.92 1.63
C GLY A 461 0.22 7.30 0.95
N GLY A 462 1.32 8.05 0.88
CA GLY A 462 2.60 7.59 0.31
C GLY A 462 2.80 7.96 -1.16
N THR A 463 3.62 7.20 -1.88
CA THR A 463 4.06 7.53 -3.24
C THR A 463 3.93 6.34 -4.19
N ASN A 464 3.23 6.47 -5.32
CA ASN A 464 3.09 5.41 -6.32
C ASN A 464 2.52 4.09 -5.79
N ASN A 465 1.62 4.12 -4.80
CA ASN A 465 0.93 2.92 -4.33
C ASN A 465 -0.27 2.60 -5.22
N GLN A 466 -0.47 1.32 -5.52
CA GLN A 466 -1.55 0.83 -6.38
C GLN A 466 -2.38 -0.24 -5.67
N VAL A 467 -3.68 0.00 -5.56
CA VAL A 467 -4.66 -0.91 -4.98
C VAL A 467 -5.69 -1.22 -6.06
N LEU A 468 -5.57 -2.39 -6.69
CA LEU A 468 -6.32 -2.73 -7.91
C LEU A 468 -7.50 -3.68 -7.66
N ALA A 469 -7.59 -4.26 -6.47
CA ALA A 469 -8.60 -5.25 -6.13
C ALA A 469 -9.55 -4.79 -5.02
N ASP A 470 -10.73 -5.39 -4.99
CA ASP A 470 -11.79 -5.07 -4.04
C ASP A 470 -11.33 -5.34 -2.59
N TYR A 471 -11.71 -4.45 -1.68
CA TYR A 471 -11.38 -4.48 -0.24
C TYR A 471 -9.88 -4.49 0.09
N ALA A 472 -9.01 -4.30 -0.90
CA ALA A 472 -7.58 -4.25 -0.69
C ALA A 472 -7.15 -2.91 -0.10
N THR A 473 -6.05 -2.89 0.66
CA THR A 473 -5.59 -1.67 1.36
C THR A 473 -4.07 -1.54 1.32
N VAL A 474 -3.60 -0.32 1.07
CA VAL A 474 -2.21 0.08 1.31
C VAL A 474 -2.18 1.20 2.36
N SER A 475 -1.50 0.96 3.48
CA SER A 475 -1.46 1.96 4.58
C SER A 475 -0.41 3.06 4.39
N GLY A 476 0.50 2.95 3.42
CA GLY A 476 1.50 3.98 3.12
C GLY A 476 2.70 3.44 2.36
N GLY A 477 3.85 4.10 2.50
CA GLY A 477 5.10 3.67 1.84
C GLY A 477 5.18 4.10 0.37
N GLY A 478 6.06 3.47 -0.41
CA GLY A 478 6.20 3.74 -1.83
C GLY A 478 6.20 2.49 -2.71
N TYR A 479 5.60 2.58 -3.90
CA TYR A 479 5.59 1.50 -4.89
C TYR A 479 5.04 0.16 -4.37
N ASN A 480 3.98 0.21 -3.55
CA ASN A 480 3.29 -0.98 -3.06
C ASN A 480 2.11 -1.36 -3.96
N TYR A 481 1.92 -2.66 -4.18
CA TYR A 481 0.89 -3.23 -5.05
C TYR A 481 0.00 -4.19 -4.25
N ALA A 482 -1.27 -3.84 -4.09
CA ALA A 482 -2.29 -4.72 -3.52
C ALA A 482 -3.30 -5.09 -4.63
N THR A 483 -3.11 -6.26 -5.24
CA THR A 483 -3.84 -6.69 -6.44
C THR A 483 -4.71 -7.93 -6.24
N GLY A 484 -4.66 -8.55 -5.05
CA GLY A 484 -5.61 -9.59 -4.65
C GLY A 484 -6.78 -9.01 -3.84
N THR A 485 -7.97 -9.59 -3.97
CA THR A 485 -9.15 -9.17 -3.18
C THR A 485 -8.87 -9.28 -1.69
N GLY A 486 -9.09 -8.20 -0.93
CA GLY A 486 -8.80 -8.13 0.50
C GLY A 486 -7.31 -8.16 0.86
N ALA A 487 -6.41 -7.97 -0.13
CA ALA A 487 -4.98 -7.96 0.12
C ALA A 487 -4.55 -6.71 0.91
N VAL A 488 -3.54 -6.85 1.77
CA VAL A 488 -3.06 -5.78 2.63
C VAL A 488 -1.56 -5.59 2.46
N VAL A 489 -1.15 -4.35 2.20
CA VAL A 489 0.24 -3.91 2.35
C VAL A 489 0.31 -2.80 3.40
N ALA A 490 0.92 -3.07 4.55
CA ALA A 490 0.93 -2.09 5.65
C ALA A 490 1.96 -0.95 5.46
N GLY A 491 2.88 -1.06 4.50
CA GLY A 491 3.82 0.02 4.16
C GLY A 491 5.12 -0.50 3.54
N GLY A 492 6.20 0.26 3.70
CA GLY A 492 7.51 -0.08 3.12
C GLY A 492 7.64 0.29 1.64
N GLY A 493 8.64 -0.29 0.98
CA GLY A 493 8.98 0.00 -0.42
C GLY A 493 9.61 1.39 -0.62
N GLY A 494 9.61 1.88 -1.85
CA GLY A 494 10.11 3.21 -2.22
C GLY A 494 11.13 3.17 -3.34
N LEU A 495 12.09 4.10 -3.28
CA LEU A 495 13.25 4.12 -4.16
C LEU A 495 14.50 3.79 -3.35
N SER A 496 15.32 2.88 -3.90
CA SER A 496 16.66 2.61 -3.39
C SER A 496 17.58 3.83 -3.58
N ILE A 497 18.68 3.88 -2.82
CA ILE A 497 19.75 4.88 -3.00
C ILE A 497 20.37 4.86 -4.41
N TYR A 498 20.20 3.75 -5.15
CA TYR A 498 20.65 3.58 -6.53
C TYR A 498 19.56 3.86 -7.58
N GLY A 499 18.38 4.34 -7.17
CA GLY A 499 17.27 4.63 -8.07
C GLY A 499 16.45 3.42 -8.53
N ALA A 500 16.77 2.21 -8.06
CA ALA A 500 15.94 1.03 -8.27
C ALA A 500 14.65 1.10 -7.45
N THR A 501 13.52 0.71 -8.05
CA THR A 501 12.23 0.63 -7.36
C THR A 501 12.25 -0.52 -6.37
N ILE A 502 11.88 -0.24 -5.12
CA ILE A 502 11.68 -1.24 -4.06
C ILE A 502 10.18 -1.43 -3.91
N THR A 503 9.66 -2.61 -4.19
CA THR A 503 8.22 -2.88 -4.23
C THR A 503 7.79 -3.79 -3.10
N ASN A 504 6.54 -3.71 -2.66
CA ASN A 504 5.92 -4.83 -1.95
C ASN A 504 4.65 -5.21 -2.70
N THR A 505 4.43 -6.51 -2.90
CA THR A 505 3.32 -7.03 -3.71
C THR A 505 2.50 -8.03 -2.91
N ALA A 506 1.24 -7.70 -2.64
CA ALA A 506 0.23 -8.61 -2.11
C ALA A 506 -0.80 -8.87 -3.21
N SER A 507 -0.65 -9.97 -3.95
CA SER A 507 -1.45 -10.30 -5.14
C SER A 507 -2.39 -11.49 -4.96
N GLY A 508 -2.22 -12.27 -3.89
CA GLY A 508 -3.14 -13.36 -3.55
C GLY A 508 -4.42 -12.88 -2.86
N TYR A 509 -5.50 -13.67 -2.93
CA TYR A 509 -6.73 -13.41 -2.19
C TYR A 509 -6.44 -13.36 -0.68
N GLN A 510 -6.78 -12.24 -0.03
CA GLN A 510 -6.52 -11.97 1.38
C GLN A 510 -5.05 -12.22 1.78
N SER A 511 -4.11 -11.93 0.88
CA SER A 511 -2.67 -11.99 1.15
C SER A 511 -2.21 -10.76 1.93
N VAL A 512 -1.13 -10.90 2.71
CA VAL A 512 -0.63 -9.84 3.58
C VAL A 512 0.87 -9.66 3.43
N VAL A 513 1.29 -8.41 3.21
CA VAL A 513 2.67 -7.97 3.40
C VAL A 513 2.69 -6.88 4.45
N SER A 514 3.27 -7.16 5.62
CA SER A 514 3.25 -6.21 6.75
C SER A 514 4.27 -5.07 6.61
N GLY A 515 5.12 -5.08 5.58
CA GLY A 515 6.05 -4.00 5.27
C GLY A 515 7.35 -4.50 4.62
N GLY A 516 8.42 -3.70 4.72
CA GLY A 516 9.75 -4.08 4.24
C GLY A 516 10.05 -3.67 2.80
N ALA A 517 10.93 -4.40 2.15
CA ALA A 517 11.46 -4.15 0.81
C ALA A 517 11.38 -5.40 -0.07
N ASN A 518 10.90 -5.30 -1.30
CA ASN A 518 10.86 -6.39 -2.29
C ASN A 518 10.11 -7.66 -1.84
N ASN A 519 9.13 -7.54 -0.96
CA ASN A 519 8.39 -8.70 -0.48
C ASN A 519 7.19 -9.03 -1.38
N THR A 520 6.95 -10.33 -1.62
CA THR A 520 5.85 -10.83 -2.44
C THR A 520 5.02 -11.87 -1.69
N ALA A 521 3.72 -11.63 -1.53
CA ALA A 521 2.72 -12.59 -1.07
C ALA A 521 1.68 -12.79 -2.18
N SER A 522 1.72 -13.91 -2.91
CA SER A 522 1.05 -14.03 -4.21
C SER A 522 -0.08 -15.07 -4.30
N ASN A 523 -0.37 -15.78 -3.21
CA ASN A 523 -1.38 -16.85 -3.22
C ASN A 523 -2.41 -16.67 -2.08
N PHE A 524 -3.48 -17.47 -2.11
CA PHE A 524 -4.57 -17.41 -1.13
C PHE A 524 -4.04 -17.48 0.30
N HIS A 525 -4.33 -16.46 1.13
CA HIS A 525 -3.88 -16.34 2.53
C HIS A 525 -2.35 -16.43 2.75
N SER A 526 -1.55 -16.14 1.72
CA SER A 526 -0.09 -16.04 1.89
C SER A 526 0.29 -14.81 2.71
N VAL A 527 1.30 -14.95 3.58
CA VAL A 527 1.73 -13.90 4.51
C VAL A 527 3.24 -13.70 4.48
N VAL A 528 3.66 -12.43 4.40
CA VAL A 528 5.02 -12.00 4.70
C VAL A 528 4.97 -10.96 5.83
N GLY A 529 5.61 -11.26 6.96
CA GLY A 529 5.65 -10.39 8.14
C GLY A 529 6.54 -9.15 8.00
N GLY A 530 7.41 -9.09 6.99
CA GLY A 530 8.29 -7.95 6.70
C GLY A 530 9.62 -8.40 6.08
N GLY A 531 10.68 -7.61 6.25
CA GLY A 531 12.03 -7.97 5.79
C GLY A 531 12.34 -7.54 4.35
N GLY A 532 13.31 -8.21 3.72
CA GLY A 532 13.81 -7.92 2.37
C GLY A 532 13.69 -9.11 1.42
N ASP A 533 13.18 -8.94 0.20
CA ASP A 533 13.26 -9.93 -0.88
C ASP A 533 12.64 -11.31 -0.52
N ASN A 534 11.57 -11.35 0.29
CA ASN A 534 10.90 -12.59 0.66
C ASN A 534 9.74 -12.93 -0.29
N VAL A 535 9.54 -14.22 -0.58
CA VAL A 535 8.50 -14.71 -1.52
C VAL A 535 7.65 -15.80 -0.88
N ALA A 536 6.42 -15.46 -0.49
CA ALA A 536 5.39 -16.40 -0.05
C ALA A 536 4.37 -16.64 -1.19
N SER A 537 4.53 -17.73 -1.94
CA SER A 537 3.73 -18.03 -3.14
C SER A 537 2.91 -19.32 -3.08
N GLY A 538 2.99 -20.07 -1.98
CA GLY A 538 2.10 -21.19 -1.68
C GLY A 538 0.78 -20.77 -1.02
N GLN A 539 -0.29 -21.58 -1.16
CA GLN A 539 -1.54 -21.32 -0.44
C GLN A 539 -1.31 -21.42 1.08
N GLN A 540 -1.76 -20.42 1.83
CA GLN A 540 -1.56 -20.32 3.29
C GLN A 540 -0.08 -20.42 3.71
N SER A 541 0.86 -20.09 2.81
CA SER A 541 2.27 -20.07 3.16
C SER A 541 2.62 -18.83 3.99
N THR A 542 3.57 -18.97 4.91
CA THR A 542 3.92 -17.92 5.85
C THR A 542 5.43 -17.72 5.89
N ILE A 543 5.86 -16.46 5.75
CA ILE A 543 7.22 -16.02 6.06
C ILE A 543 7.14 -15.00 7.19
N GLY A 544 7.75 -15.29 8.33
CA GLY A 544 7.73 -14.38 9.49
C GLY A 544 8.49 -13.06 9.25
N GLY A 545 9.54 -13.09 8.42
CA GLY A 545 10.37 -11.94 8.05
C GLY A 545 11.73 -12.39 7.50
N GLY A 546 12.78 -11.59 7.71
CA GLY A 546 14.14 -11.94 7.28
C GLY A 546 14.49 -11.45 5.86
N ALA A 547 15.50 -12.06 5.23
CA ALA A 547 15.96 -11.68 3.89
C ALA A 547 16.02 -12.89 2.94
N HIS A 548 15.57 -12.73 1.69
CA HIS A 548 15.69 -13.76 0.64
C HIS A 548 15.04 -15.12 0.97
N ASN A 549 13.99 -15.15 1.79
CA ASN A 549 13.30 -16.39 2.13
C ASN A 549 12.22 -16.75 1.11
N VAL A 550 11.99 -18.04 0.88
CA VAL A 550 11.02 -18.56 -0.09
C VAL A 550 10.11 -19.61 0.56
N ALA A 551 8.79 -19.40 0.51
CA ALA A 551 7.77 -20.36 0.92
C ALA A 551 6.76 -20.53 -0.22
N ASP A 552 7.07 -21.43 -1.16
CA ASP A 552 6.44 -21.52 -2.50
C ASP A 552 5.47 -22.70 -2.67
N TYR A 553 5.13 -23.41 -1.59
CA TYR A 553 4.15 -24.50 -1.60
C TYR A 553 3.10 -24.38 -0.50
N ASN A 554 1.99 -25.10 -0.65
CA ASN A 554 0.85 -25.01 0.27
C ASN A 554 1.23 -25.35 1.72
N TYR A 555 0.84 -24.49 2.65
CA TYR A 555 1.16 -24.59 4.09
C TYR A 555 2.67 -24.52 4.43
N ALA A 556 3.53 -24.15 3.47
CA ALA A 556 4.96 -23.99 3.72
C ALA A 556 5.22 -22.82 4.67
N THR A 557 6.14 -23.00 5.61
CA THR A 557 6.45 -21.99 6.64
C THR A 557 7.94 -21.73 6.72
N VAL A 558 8.32 -20.44 6.65
CA VAL A 558 9.65 -19.97 7.02
C VAL A 558 9.52 -19.00 8.20
N GLY A 559 10.10 -19.31 9.35
CA GLY A 559 10.01 -18.46 10.53
C GLY A 559 10.73 -17.11 10.39
N GLY A 560 11.85 -17.08 9.66
CA GLY A 560 12.67 -15.89 9.39
C GLY A 560 14.06 -16.28 8.89
N GLY A 561 15.08 -15.45 9.14
CA GLY A 561 16.47 -15.74 8.75
C GLY A 561 16.83 -15.26 7.34
N GLY A 562 17.91 -15.79 6.77
CA GLY A 562 18.43 -15.47 5.43
C GLY A 562 18.34 -16.67 4.48
N TYR A 563 17.99 -16.46 3.22
CA TYR A 563 18.12 -17.49 2.16
C TYR A 563 17.46 -18.86 2.45
N ASN A 564 16.43 -18.91 3.28
CA ASN A 564 15.77 -20.17 3.62
C ASN A 564 14.64 -20.50 2.63
N ARG A 565 14.47 -21.78 2.31
CA ARG A 565 13.47 -22.26 1.35
C ARG A 565 12.62 -23.41 1.91
N ALA A 566 11.30 -23.25 1.87
CA ALA A 566 10.33 -24.31 2.18
C ALA A 566 9.44 -24.56 0.94
N SER A 567 9.61 -25.70 0.27
CA SER A 567 9.08 -25.92 -1.08
C SER A 567 8.19 -27.15 -1.29
N ASN A 568 7.56 -27.66 -0.23
CA ASN A 568 6.61 -28.76 -0.35
C ASN A 568 5.44 -28.61 0.63
N TRP A 569 4.44 -29.48 0.49
CA TRP A 569 3.23 -29.44 1.30
C TRP A 569 3.57 -29.55 2.79
N GLY A 570 3.29 -28.47 3.53
CA GLY A 570 3.55 -28.37 4.97
C GLY A 570 5.02 -28.41 5.37
N SER A 571 5.97 -28.15 4.48
CA SER A 571 7.39 -28.09 4.87
C SER A 571 7.69 -26.84 5.70
N THR A 572 8.63 -26.96 6.65
CA THR A 572 8.91 -25.90 7.63
C THR A 572 10.41 -25.67 7.77
N VAL A 573 10.82 -24.41 7.66
CA VAL A 573 12.13 -23.93 8.12
C VAL A 573 11.90 -22.93 9.24
N ALA A 574 12.33 -23.23 10.46
CA ALA A 574 12.05 -22.34 11.60
C ALA A 574 12.91 -21.04 11.56
N GLY A 575 14.06 -21.05 10.88
CA GLY A 575 14.95 -19.89 10.69
C GLY A 575 16.33 -20.32 10.19
N GLY A 576 17.37 -19.51 10.45
CA GLY A 576 18.76 -19.80 10.06
C GLY A 576 19.20 -19.11 8.77
N ASP A 577 20.27 -19.58 8.14
CA ASP A 577 20.77 -19.10 6.85
C ASP A 577 20.88 -20.27 5.85
N GLY A 578 20.39 -20.10 4.62
CA GLY A 578 20.61 -21.09 3.54
C GLY A 578 19.90 -22.45 3.69
N ASN A 579 18.95 -22.61 4.61
CA ASN A 579 18.33 -23.92 4.86
C ASN A 579 17.20 -24.25 3.87
N THR A 580 17.07 -25.51 3.46
CA THR A 580 16.09 -25.99 2.48
C THR A 580 15.25 -27.16 3.02
N ALA A 581 13.92 -27.04 2.98
CA ALA A 581 12.96 -28.09 3.31
C ALA A 581 12.05 -28.42 2.10
N ASP A 582 12.44 -29.44 1.34
CA ASP A 582 11.87 -29.80 0.04
C ASP A 582 10.97 -31.05 0.06
N GLY A 583 10.98 -31.80 1.17
CA GLY A 583 10.09 -32.95 1.36
C GLY A 583 8.72 -32.58 1.92
N GLN A 584 7.69 -33.38 1.60
CA GLN A 584 6.35 -33.22 2.20
C GLN A 584 6.42 -33.32 3.73
N GLY A 585 6.05 -32.27 4.44
CA GLY A 585 6.15 -32.19 5.91
C GLY A 585 7.58 -32.26 6.44
N ALA A 586 8.60 -32.00 5.61
CA ALA A 586 9.98 -31.91 6.05
C ALA A 586 10.20 -30.70 6.97
N THR A 587 11.08 -30.84 7.95
CA THR A 587 11.35 -29.79 8.93
C THR A 587 12.84 -29.54 9.09
N VAL A 588 13.26 -28.28 8.99
CA VAL A 588 14.57 -27.80 9.41
C VAL A 588 14.40 -26.78 10.53
N CYS A 589 14.89 -27.08 11.72
CA CYS A 589 14.68 -26.23 12.89
C CYS A 589 15.60 -24.98 12.93
N GLY A 590 16.59 -24.88 12.04
CA GLY A 590 17.52 -23.74 11.94
C GLY A 590 18.91 -24.17 11.45
N GLY A 591 19.91 -23.33 11.70
CA GLY A 591 21.32 -23.60 11.33
C GLY A 591 21.74 -22.94 10.02
N GLU A 592 22.78 -23.46 9.40
CA GLU A 592 23.36 -22.98 8.13
C GLU A 592 23.36 -24.10 7.07
N ASP A 593 22.85 -23.83 5.87
CA ASP A 593 22.94 -24.72 4.71
C ASP A 593 22.44 -26.16 4.93
N ASN A 594 21.44 -26.37 5.81
CA ASN A 594 20.88 -27.71 6.03
C ASN A 594 19.77 -28.03 5.02
N THR A 595 19.70 -29.28 4.55
CA THR A 595 18.74 -29.73 3.54
C THR A 595 17.94 -30.95 4.00
N ALA A 596 16.60 -30.87 3.93
CA ALA A 596 15.69 -31.99 4.18
C ALA A 596 14.84 -32.26 2.92
N GLU A 597 15.24 -33.26 2.13
CA GLU A 597 14.73 -33.50 0.77
C GLU A 597 13.51 -34.42 0.72
N ALA A 598 13.35 -35.30 1.70
CA ALA A 598 12.35 -36.36 1.68
C ALA A 598 11.16 -36.12 2.61
N GLY A 599 10.05 -36.83 2.36
CA GLY A 599 8.84 -36.68 3.15
C GLY A 599 9.09 -36.98 4.63
N ARG A 600 8.69 -36.05 5.50
CA ARG A 600 8.87 -36.11 6.97
C ARG A 600 10.33 -36.24 7.42
N ALA A 601 11.28 -35.86 6.57
CA ALA A 601 12.69 -35.70 6.94
C ALA A 601 12.84 -34.57 7.96
N THR A 602 13.73 -34.75 8.95
CA THR A 602 13.95 -33.74 10.00
C THR A 602 15.43 -33.43 10.19
N VAL A 603 15.79 -32.15 10.14
CA VAL A 603 17.08 -31.64 10.61
C VAL A 603 16.86 -30.75 11.83
N GLY A 604 17.42 -31.12 12.98
CA GLY A 604 17.29 -30.37 14.22
C GLY A 604 18.11 -29.07 14.27
N GLY A 605 19.10 -28.90 13.39
CA GLY A 605 19.93 -27.71 13.25
C GLY A 605 21.34 -28.05 12.75
N GLY A 606 22.33 -27.19 13.02
CA GLY A 606 23.72 -27.44 12.66
C GLY A 606 24.13 -26.81 11.32
N ALA A 607 25.16 -27.35 10.67
CA ALA A 607 25.66 -26.85 9.39
C ALA A 607 25.81 -27.96 8.34
N ASN A 608 25.37 -27.71 7.10
CA ASN A 608 25.51 -28.60 5.94
C ASN A 608 24.95 -30.04 6.12
N ASN A 609 23.96 -30.25 6.99
CA ASN A 609 23.38 -31.59 7.16
C ASN A 609 22.35 -31.89 6.07
N THR A 610 22.36 -33.11 5.52
CA THR A 610 21.44 -33.53 4.44
C THR A 610 20.67 -34.80 4.82
N VAL A 611 19.34 -34.71 4.73
CA VAL A 611 18.42 -35.83 4.96
C VAL A 611 17.64 -36.14 3.70
N SER A 612 17.94 -37.28 3.07
CA SER A 612 17.34 -37.72 1.80
C SER A 612 16.39 -38.92 1.95
N GLY A 613 16.36 -39.57 3.12
CA GLY A 613 15.45 -40.68 3.44
C GLY A 613 14.10 -40.24 4.00
N PHE A 614 13.02 -40.97 3.69
CA PHE A 614 11.70 -40.72 4.30
C PHE A 614 11.76 -41.03 5.81
N TYR A 615 11.17 -40.14 6.63
CA TYR A 615 11.20 -40.23 8.10
C TYR A 615 12.61 -40.27 8.72
N ALA A 616 13.65 -39.99 7.94
CA ALA A 616 15.01 -39.95 8.45
C ALA A 616 15.25 -38.67 9.27
N THR A 617 16.20 -38.73 10.20
CA THR A 617 16.47 -37.63 11.13
C THR A 617 17.96 -37.39 11.34
N ILE A 618 18.38 -36.13 11.28
CA ILE A 618 19.65 -35.67 11.82
C ILE A 618 19.33 -34.69 12.95
N ALA A 619 19.74 -34.99 14.18
CA ALA A 619 19.41 -34.13 15.31
C ALA A 619 20.21 -32.81 15.35
N GLY A 620 21.37 -32.73 14.69
CA GLY A 620 22.19 -31.53 14.58
C GLY A 620 23.64 -31.84 14.15
N GLY A 621 24.58 -30.95 14.47
CA GLY A 621 26.00 -31.13 14.15
C GLY A 621 26.38 -30.66 12.74
N GLY A 622 27.39 -31.28 12.15
CA GLY A 622 27.97 -30.89 10.88
C GLY A 622 29.01 -29.80 11.03
N ASP A 623 29.39 -29.20 9.91
CA ASP A 623 30.48 -28.22 9.81
C ASP A 623 30.19 -27.22 8.69
N PHE A 624 30.91 -26.11 8.68
CA PHE A 624 30.73 -25.04 7.69
C PHE A 624 31.03 -25.49 6.25
N TYR A 625 31.88 -26.51 6.07
CA TYR A 625 32.20 -27.03 4.73
C TYR A 625 31.16 -28.09 4.30
N PRO A 626 30.59 -28.00 3.08
CA PRO A 626 29.54 -28.91 2.59
C PRO A 626 29.92 -30.39 2.63
N GLU A 627 31.17 -30.73 2.32
CA GLU A 627 31.67 -32.09 2.35
C GLU A 627 31.72 -32.73 3.75
N ASN A 628 31.58 -31.95 4.82
CA ASN A 628 31.70 -32.41 6.21
C ASN A 628 30.34 -32.53 6.93
N GLY A 629 29.25 -32.33 6.20
CA GLY A 629 27.88 -32.49 6.68
C GLY A 629 27.56 -33.91 7.14
N ASN A 630 26.64 -34.06 8.09
CA ASN A 630 26.09 -35.39 8.36
C ASN A 630 25.06 -35.77 7.28
N LEU A 631 24.98 -37.06 6.96
CA LEU A 631 24.12 -37.61 5.92
C LEU A 631 23.19 -38.69 6.48
N ALA A 632 21.91 -38.58 6.20
CA ALA A 632 20.90 -39.60 6.47
C ALA A 632 20.16 -39.93 5.17
N THR A 633 20.65 -40.94 4.45
CA THR A 633 20.36 -41.11 3.00
C THR A 633 19.19 -42.05 2.71
N ASP A 634 18.89 -42.95 3.64
CA ASP A 634 17.90 -44.02 3.47
C ASP A 634 16.72 -43.88 4.47
N ASP A 635 15.60 -44.55 4.18
CA ASP A 635 14.37 -44.40 4.97
C ASP A 635 14.58 -44.85 6.44
N TYR A 636 14.00 -44.07 7.36
CA TYR A 636 14.07 -44.28 8.80
C TYR A 636 15.49 -44.27 9.40
N THR A 637 16.49 -43.76 8.68
CA THR A 637 17.85 -43.61 9.20
C THR A 637 17.94 -42.49 10.23
N THR A 638 18.90 -42.59 11.16
CA THR A 638 19.09 -41.59 12.21
C THR A 638 20.57 -41.27 12.41
N VAL A 639 20.90 -39.99 12.46
CA VAL A 639 22.18 -39.48 12.98
C VAL A 639 21.92 -38.58 14.18
N GLY A 640 22.46 -38.93 15.34
CA GLY A 640 22.30 -38.15 16.58
C GLY A 640 23.07 -36.83 16.59
N GLY A 641 24.03 -36.65 15.68
CA GLY A 641 24.77 -35.41 15.44
C GLY A 641 26.25 -35.67 15.16
N GLY A 642 27.14 -34.74 15.53
CA GLY A 642 28.59 -34.88 15.34
C GLY A 642 29.08 -34.33 14.00
N TYR A 643 30.26 -34.75 13.56
CA TYR A 643 30.94 -34.26 12.34
C TYR A 643 31.03 -35.38 11.29
N HIS A 644 30.57 -35.12 10.07
CA HIS A 644 30.69 -36.01 8.91
C HIS A 644 30.30 -37.48 9.19
N ASN A 645 29.13 -37.71 9.79
CA ASN A 645 28.59 -39.04 10.00
C ASN A 645 27.56 -39.41 8.92
N GLN A 646 27.52 -40.66 8.52
CA GLN A 646 26.60 -41.18 7.51
C GLN A 646 25.77 -42.36 8.03
N ALA A 647 24.45 -42.26 7.95
CA ALA A 647 23.52 -43.38 8.09
C ALA A 647 22.83 -43.66 6.74
N GLY A 648 22.96 -44.88 6.24
CA GLY A 648 22.62 -45.27 4.87
C GLY A 648 23.87 -45.41 3.98
N ASP A 649 23.70 -45.74 2.70
CA ASP A 649 24.85 -45.99 1.79
C ASP A 649 25.08 -44.90 0.73
N ASN A 650 24.23 -43.88 0.68
CA ASN A 650 24.31 -42.81 -0.31
C ASN A 650 24.32 -43.30 -1.76
N ALA A 651 23.70 -44.45 -2.05
CA ALA A 651 23.65 -45.03 -3.40
C ALA A 651 22.56 -44.39 -4.29
N GLY A 652 21.77 -43.46 -3.74
CA GLY A 652 20.63 -42.82 -4.42
C GLY A 652 19.33 -43.63 -4.35
N THR A 653 19.40 -44.89 -3.93
CA THR A 653 18.26 -45.68 -3.45
C THR A 653 18.05 -45.41 -1.96
N ARG A 654 16.80 -45.47 -1.48
CA ARG A 654 16.45 -45.12 -0.09
C ARG A 654 15.91 -46.31 0.72
N ILE A 655 15.65 -47.43 0.05
CA ILE A 655 14.87 -48.55 0.60
C ILE A 655 15.73 -49.78 0.90
N ASP A 656 17.00 -49.74 0.54
CA ASP A 656 17.92 -50.86 0.68
C ASP A 656 18.71 -50.82 2.00
N ARG A 657 19.01 -49.64 2.57
CA ARG A 657 19.74 -49.51 3.85
C ARG A 657 18.91 -48.90 4.98
N VAL A 658 17.64 -49.26 5.04
CA VAL A 658 16.69 -48.72 6.04
C VAL A 658 17.11 -48.98 7.49
N TYR A 659 16.72 -48.08 8.38
CA TYR A 659 16.95 -48.14 9.84
C TYR A 659 18.42 -48.10 10.30
N ALA A 660 19.36 -47.71 9.44
CA ALA A 660 20.74 -47.50 9.88
C ALA A 660 20.81 -46.33 10.89
N THR A 661 21.66 -46.47 11.92
CA THR A 661 21.76 -45.49 13.00
C THR A 661 23.22 -45.16 13.31
N VAL A 662 23.53 -43.87 13.40
CA VAL A 662 24.76 -43.36 13.99
C VAL A 662 24.42 -42.48 15.18
N GLY A 663 24.85 -42.86 16.39
CA GLY A 663 24.57 -42.09 17.61
C GLY A 663 25.23 -40.70 17.64
N GLY A 664 26.35 -40.53 16.93
CA GLY A 664 27.08 -39.26 16.78
C GLY A 664 28.57 -39.51 16.52
N GLY A 665 29.43 -38.58 16.95
CA GLY A 665 30.89 -38.70 16.83
C GLY A 665 31.47 -38.06 15.56
N ARG A 666 32.59 -38.59 15.07
CA ARG A 666 33.30 -38.08 13.89
C ARG A 666 33.52 -39.17 12.86
N ASP A 667 33.22 -38.91 11.59
CA ASP A 667 33.55 -39.78 10.46
C ASP A 667 33.01 -41.23 10.59
N ASN A 668 31.85 -41.42 11.22
CA ASN A 668 31.25 -42.75 11.39
C ASN A 668 30.26 -43.06 10.27
N VAL A 669 30.23 -44.32 9.82
CA VAL A 669 29.38 -44.79 8.71
C VAL A 669 28.59 -46.04 9.12
N ALA A 670 27.27 -45.94 9.18
CA ALA A 670 26.37 -47.08 9.27
C ALA A 670 25.68 -47.30 7.91
N SER A 671 26.18 -48.22 7.10
CA SER A 671 25.73 -48.43 5.71
C SER A 671 25.04 -49.78 5.45
N GLY A 672 24.92 -50.63 6.46
CA GLY A 672 24.09 -51.85 6.39
C GLY A 672 22.65 -51.59 6.83
N THR A 673 21.69 -52.39 6.34
CA THR A 673 20.29 -52.31 6.83
C THR A 673 20.25 -52.64 8.32
N SER A 674 19.62 -51.77 9.11
CA SER A 674 19.60 -51.85 10.58
C SER A 674 20.99 -51.93 11.23
N ALA A 675 22.04 -51.44 10.57
CA ALA A 675 23.37 -51.33 11.16
C ALA A 675 23.42 -50.18 12.16
N THR A 676 24.19 -50.34 13.24
CA THR A 676 24.30 -49.33 14.30
C THR A 676 25.76 -49.00 14.59
N VAL A 677 26.10 -47.72 14.55
CA VAL A 677 27.31 -47.17 15.16
C VAL A 677 26.92 -46.30 16.35
N GLY A 678 27.28 -46.68 17.57
CA GLY A 678 26.94 -45.92 18.78
C GLY A 678 27.61 -44.54 18.84
N GLY A 679 28.76 -44.38 18.19
CA GLY A 679 29.49 -43.11 18.06
C GLY A 679 31.00 -43.35 17.87
N GLY A 680 31.83 -42.43 18.37
CA GLY A 680 33.29 -42.56 18.31
C GLY A 680 33.90 -41.88 17.09
N ASP A 681 35.04 -42.38 16.62
CA ASP A 681 35.80 -41.79 15.52
C ASP A 681 36.10 -42.82 14.42
N THR A 682 35.77 -42.55 13.17
CA THR A 682 36.10 -43.38 11.99
C THR A 682 35.60 -44.83 12.03
N ASN A 683 34.44 -45.09 12.65
CA ASN A 683 33.89 -46.44 12.72
C ASN A 683 32.95 -46.75 11.54
N THR A 684 32.88 -48.02 11.11
CA THR A 684 32.01 -48.46 10.02
C THR A 684 31.21 -49.71 10.39
N ALA A 685 29.89 -49.67 10.29
CA ALA A 685 29.01 -50.84 10.39
C ALA A 685 28.30 -51.03 9.05
N SER A 686 28.75 -52.01 8.25
CA SER A 686 28.27 -52.20 6.86
C SER A 686 27.56 -53.54 6.63
N GLY A 687 27.66 -54.50 7.55
CA GLY A 687 26.91 -55.75 7.49
C GLY A 687 25.43 -55.57 7.88
N TRP A 688 24.56 -56.48 7.42
CA TRP A 688 23.15 -56.49 7.83
C TRP A 688 23.03 -56.68 9.34
N ARG A 689 22.34 -55.77 10.05
CA ARG A 689 22.23 -55.78 11.53
C ARG A 689 23.58 -55.84 12.27
N SER A 690 24.63 -55.28 11.69
CA SER A 690 25.95 -55.15 12.32
C SER A 690 25.98 -54.04 13.38
N THR A 691 26.85 -54.15 14.37
CA THR A 691 26.96 -53.17 15.46
C THR A 691 28.40 -52.80 15.78
N VAL A 692 28.68 -51.50 15.82
CA VAL A 692 29.86 -50.93 16.46
C VAL A 692 29.39 -50.06 17.62
N PRO A 693 29.59 -50.44 18.89
CA PRO A 693 29.10 -49.64 20.02
C PRO A 693 29.85 -48.30 20.19
N GLY A 694 31.01 -48.13 19.57
CA GLY A 694 31.82 -46.91 19.60
C GLY A 694 33.30 -47.21 19.41
N GLY A 695 34.17 -46.32 19.90
CA GLY A 695 35.62 -46.48 19.84
C GLY A 695 36.25 -45.80 18.61
N VAL A 696 37.41 -46.30 18.15
CA VAL A 696 38.15 -45.67 17.05
C VAL A 696 38.51 -46.68 15.97
N GLY A 697 38.07 -46.42 14.74
CA GLY A 697 38.49 -47.16 13.56
C GLY A 697 37.98 -48.60 13.51
N ASN A 698 36.85 -48.94 14.13
CA ASN A 698 36.30 -50.29 14.11
C ASN A 698 35.47 -50.53 12.84
N VAL A 699 35.45 -51.77 12.33
CA VAL A 699 34.67 -52.15 11.13
C VAL A 699 33.91 -53.45 11.40
N ALA A 700 32.57 -53.37 11.36
CA ALA A 700 31.65 -54.51 11.45
C ALA A 700 31.00 -54.77 10.07
N ALA A 701 31.74 -55.42 9.16
CA ALA A 701 31.29 -55.70 7.79
C ALA A 701 30.56 -57.05 7.59
N GLY A 702 30.59 -57.95 8.58
CA GLY A 702 29.82 -59.19 8.52
C GLY A 702 28.36 -58.99 8.94
N ASP A 703 27.43 -59.78 8.43
CA ASP A 703 26.04 -59.75 8.90
C ASP A 703 25.97 -60.19 10.36
N HIS A 704 25.15 -59.52 11.18
CA HIS A 704 25.06 -59.75 12.63
C HIS A 704 26.39 -59.61 13.41
N SER A 705 27.39 -58.95 12.83
CA SER A 705 28.71 -58.83 13.46
C SER A 705 28.77 -57.72 14.51
N PHE A 706 29.73 -57.83 15.43
CA PHE A 706 30.00 -56.88 16.50
C PHE A 706 31.49 -56.53 16.54
N ALA A 707 31.86 -55.25 16.47
CA ALA A 707 33.25 -54.82 16.55
C ALA A 707 33.42 -53.65 17.53
N ALA A 708 34.25 -53.81 18.56
CA ALA A 708 34.37 -52.83 19.64
C ALA A 708 35.82 -52.61 20.10
N GLY A 709 36.13 -51.35 20.47
CA GLY A 709 37.43 -50.94 21.00
C GLY A 709 38.20 -50.03 20.05
N ARG A 710 39.47 -50.35 19.77
CA ARG A 710 40.25 -49.64 18.73
C ARG A 710 40.71 -50.61 17.65
N ARG A 711 40.28 -50.34 16.41
CA ARG A 711 40.65 -51.10 15.21
C ARG A 711 40.27 -52.59 15.26
N ALA A 712 39.12 -52.91 15.85
CA ALA A 712 38.46 -54.20 15.72
C ALA A 712 37.80 -54.32 14.33
N LYS A 713 38.05 -55.41 13.60
CA LYS A 713 37.63 -55.58 12.20
C LYS A 713 36.98 -56.95 11.97
N THR A 714 35.85 -56.96 11.29
CA THR A 714 35.26 -58.18 10.72
C THR A 714 35.28 -58.06 9.21
N ALA A 715 35.75 -59.09 8.52
CA ALA A 715 35.72 -59.12 7.06
C ALA A 715 34.28 -59.21 6.52
N ALA A 716 34.08 -58.84 5.25
CA ALA A 716 32.83 -59.10 4.55
C ALA A 716 32.61 -60.63 4.48
N GLY A 717 31.48 -61.11 5.00
CA GLY A 717 31.18 -62.54 5.12
C GLY A 717 31.57 -63.19 6.45
N ALA A 718 32.25 -62.49 7.36
CA ALA A 718 32.48 -62.94 8.74
C ALA A 718 31.19 -62.80 9.58
N ASN A 719 30.11 -63.43 9.12
CA ASN A 719 28.75 -63.27 9.67
C ASN A 719 28.67 -63.84 11.08
N GLY A 720 28.07 -63.10 12.02
CA GLY A 720 27.94 -63.48 13.43
C GLY A 720 29.23 -63.37 14.25
N SER A 721 30.29 -62.74 13.70
CA SER A 721 31.57 -62.59 14.42
C SER A 721 31.54 -61.46 15.47
N PHE A 722 32.27 -61.67 16.56
CA PHE A 722 32.42 -60.72 17.67
C PHE A 722 33.90 -60.41 17.85
N VAL A 723 34.28 -59.14 17.70
CA VAL A 723 35.68 -58.69 17.79
C VAL A 723 35.84 -57.61 18.85
N TRP A 724 36.69 -57.87 19.83
CA TRP A 724 37.16 -56.88 20.81
C TRP A 724 38.63 -56.55 20.62
N SER A 725 38.99 -55.28 20.77
CA SER A 725 40.38 -54.82 20.70
C SER A 725 40.70 -53.75 21.74
N ASP A 726 41.80 -53.95 22.45
CA ASP A 726 42.39 -52.95 23.35
C ASP A 726 42.88 -51.67 22.64
N SER A 727 43.54 -50.77 23.38
CA SER A 727 43.96 -49.44 22.93
C SER A 727 45.06 -49.40 21.86
N ASN A 728 45.62 -50.55 21.47
CA ASN A 728 46.71 -50.61 20.50
C ASN A 728 46.25 -50.17 19.10
N ASN A 729 47.12 -49.47 18.36
CA ASN A 729 46.82 -48.93 17.03
C ASN A 729 47.08 -49.93 15.89
N TYR A 730 46.59 -51.17 16.06
CA TYR A 730 46.73 -52.24 15.07
C TYR A 730 45.38 -52.90 14.83
N ASP A 731 45.18 -53.42 13.62
CA ASP A 731 43.94 -54.12 13.30
C ASP A 731 43.90 -55.50 13.97
N THR A 732 42.74 -55.84 14.52
CA THR A 732 42.41 -57.20 14.95
C THR A 732 41.30 -57.71 14.05
N TRP A 733 41.55 -58.77 13.28
CA TRP A 733 40.61 -59.27 12.28
C TRP A 733 39.91 -60.54 12.73
N SER A 734 38.63 -60.64 12.41
CA SER A 734 37.93 -61.90 12.19
C SER A 734 37.65 -62.08 10.70
N TRP A 735 38.03 -63.24 10.17
CA TRP A 735 37.83 -63.62 8.75
C TRP A 735 36.75 -64.67 8.56
N SER A 736 36.29 -65.29 9.65
CA SER A 736 35.41 -66.46 9.62
C SER A 736 34.03 -66.15 10.21
N PRO A 737 32.95 -66.78 9.71
CA PRO A 737 31.64 -66.70 10.34
C PRO A 737 31.64 -67.26 11.77
N ASN A 738 30.83 -66.67 12.65
CA ASN A 738 30.57 -67.10 14.03
C ASN A 738 31.81 -67.21 14.91
N GLU A 739 32.82 -66.38 14.66
CA GLU A 739 34.08 -66.36 15.39
C GLU A 739 34.08 -65.29 16.50
N PHE A 740 34.61 -65.62 17.67
CA PHE A 740 34.89 -64.66 18.74
C PHE A 740 36.39 -64.38 18.81
N VAL A 741 36.81 -63.14 18.53
CA VAL A 741 38.20 -62.70 18.57
C VAL A 741 38.37 -61.57 19.58
N ALA A 742 39.29 -61.71 20.53
CA ALA A 742 39.58 -60.66 21.50
C ALA A 742 41.08 -60.41 21.63
N ARG A 743 41.50 -59.15 21.43
CA ARG A 743 42.85 -58.67 21.77
C ARG A 743 42.83 -57.87 23.06
N ALA A 744 43.47 -58.39 24.10
CA ALA A 744 43.66 -57.74 25.39
C ALA A 744 45.11 -57.93 25.88
N THR A 745 46.03 -57.07 25.44
CA THR A 745 47.47 -57.19 25.77
C THR A 745 47.78 -57.03 27.26
N GLY A 746 46.83 -56.52 28.05
CA GLY A 746 46.90 -56.46 29.52
C GLY A 746 46.42 -57.72 30.25
N GLY A 747 45.94 -58.73 29.52
CA GLY A 747 45.33 -59.94 30.07
C GLY A 747 43.80 -59.96 29.97
N PHE A 748 43.20 -61.12 30.23
CA PHE A 748 41.77 -61.40 30.07
C PHE A 748 41.20 -62.07 31.32
N TRP A 749 40.05 -61.61 31.81
CA TRP A 749 39.40 -62.13 33.01
C TRP A 749 37.99 -62.62 32.71
N LEU A 750 37.64 -63.79 33.24
CA LEU A 750 36.28 -64.34 33.30
C LEU A 750 35.91 -64.51 34.77
N ILE A 751 35.09 -63.60 35.29
CA ILE A 751 34.70 -63.56 36.70
C ILE A 751 33.32 -64.18 36.84
N SER A 752 33.19 -65.19 37.71
CA SER A 752 31.92 -65.89 37.98
C SER A 752 31.44 -65.75 39.43
N GLY A 753 32.24 -65.17 40.32
CA GLY A 753 31.86 -64.89 41.70
C GLY A 753 32.70 -63.79 42.34
N ILE A 754 32.08 -63.04 43.25
CA ILE A 754 32.73 -62.01 44.08
C ILE A 754 32.45 -62.26 45.56
N ASP A 755 33.33 -61.77 46.43
CA ASP A 755 33.11 -61.77 47.88
C ASP A 755 32.24 -60.58 48.32
N GLY A 756 31.91 -60.51 49.62
CA GLY A 756 31.09 -59.45 50.20
C GLY A 756 31.73 -58.05 50.20
N SER A 757 33.00 -57.93 49.81
CA SER A 757 33.72 -56.68 49.60
C SER A 757 33.87 -56.30 48.12
N GLY A 758 33.41 -57.16 47.21
CA GLY A 758 33.55 -56.99 45.77
C GLY A 758 34.85 -57.54 45.17
N GLY A 759 35.69 -58.22 45.96
CA GLY A 759 36.88 -58.92 45.47
C GLY A 759 36.52 -60.16 44.65
N ILE A 760 37.35 -60.54 43.66
CA ILE A 760 37.10 -61.73 42.82
C ILE A 760 37.23 -62.99 43.69
N ALA A 761 36.12 -63.72 43.84
CA ALA A 761 36.05 -64.96 44.61
C ALA A 761 36.16 -66.21 43.73
N ASN A 762 35.73 -66.14 42.46
CA ASN A 762 35.78 -67.26 41.51
C ASN A 762 35.96 -66.73 40.08
N GLY A 763 36.77 -67.43 39.28
CA GLY A 763 36.99 -67.09 37.87
C GLY A 763 38.27 -67.65 37.27
N ALA A 764 38.46 -67.37 35.98
CA ALA A 764 39.65 -67.72 35.20
C ALA A 764 40.33 -66.45 34.66
N HIS A 765 41.67 -66.48 34.60
CA HIS A 765 42.46 -65.35 34.12
C HIS A 765 43.57 -65.80 33.17
N LEU A 766 43.72 -65.08 32.06
CA LEU A 766 44.87 -65.16 31.16
C LEU A 766 45.75 -63.94 31.41
N ALA A 767 46.96 -64.14 31.95
CA ALA A 767 47.87 -63.04 32.23
C ALA A 767 48.38 -62.34 30.96
N ALA A 768 48.79 -61.08 31.08
CA ALA A 768 49.43 -60.35 29.99
C ALA A 768 50.63 -61.14 29.42
N GLY A 769 50.62 -61.39 28.10
CA GLY A 769 51.68 -62.14 27.41
C GLY A 769 51.72 -63.65 27.70
N SER A 770 50.80 -64.17 28.52
CA SER A 770 50.70 -65.60 28.81
C SER A 770 49.90 -66.34 27.75
N SER A 771 50.17 -67.64 27.59
CA SER A 771 49.36 -68.59 26.80
C SER A 771 48.52 -69.53 27.66
N GLN A 772 48.56 -69.38 28.99
CA GLN A 772 47.95 -70.31 29.94
C GLN A 772 46.86 -69.63 30.77
N TRP A 773 45.72 -70.29 30.88
CA TRP A 773 44.66 -69.93 31.81
C TRP A 773 45.06 -70.29 33.24
N SER A 774 45.05 -69.32 34.13
CA SER A 774 45.24 -69.48 35.56
C SER A 774 43.87 -69.48 36.24
N GLN A 775 43.58 -70.55 36.98
CA GLN A 775 42.40 -70.65 37.82
C GLN A 775 42.73 -70.20 39.24
N LEU A 776 41.81 -69.52 39.93
CA LEU A 776 42.01 -69.14 41.32
C LEU A 776 42.11 -70.40 42.20
N SER A 777 43.28 -70.62 42.80
CA SER A 777 43.55 -71.78 43.66
C SER A 777 44.31 -71.36 44.92
N ASP A 778 43.83 -70.31 45.59
CA ASP A 778 44.37 -69.88 46.88
C ASP A 778 43.71 -70.64 48.05
N ARG A 779 44.49 -70.94 49.10
CA ARG A 779 43.98 -71.59 50.31
C ARG A 779 42.95 -70.71 51.04
N SER A 780 43.10 -69.39 51.00
CA SER A 780 42.16 -68.45 51.62
C SER A 780 40.82 -68.39 50.90
N ALA A 781 40.77 -68.80 49.63
CA ALA A 781 39.55 -68.87 48.83
C ALA A 781 38.81 -70.22 48.97
N LYS A 782 39.37 -71.19 49.72
CA LYS A 782 38.87 -72.57 49.82
C LYS A 782 38.69 -72.97 51.29
N THR A 783 37.77 -73.89 51.56
CA THR A 783 37.53 -74.46 52.88
C THR A 783 37.31 -75.97 52.78
N ALA A 784 37.09 -76.65 53.91
CA ALA A 784 36.83 -78.10 53.98
C ALA A 784 37.96 -78.99 53.38
N PHE A 785 39.22 -78.66 53.66
CA PHE A 785 40.36 -79.47 53.22
C PHE A 785 40.37 -80.85 53.91
N ALA A 786 40.47 -81.91 53.11
CA ALA A 786 40.67 -83.29 53.57
C ALA A 786 41.90 -83.92 52.90
N PRO A 787 42.70 -84.73 53.61
CA PRO A 787 43.81 -85.47 53.00
C PRO A 787 43.29 -86.55 52.04
N VAL A 788 44.06 -86.81 50.99
CA VAL A 788 43.73 -87.81 49.97
C VAL A 788 44.79 -88.92 50.01
N ASP A 789 44.37 -90.20 49.99
CA ASP A 789 45.28 -91.34 49.88
C ASP A 789 45.67 -91.56 48.41
N GLY A 790 46.92 -91.23 48.08
CA GLY A 790 47.44 -91.39 46.72
C GLY A 790 47.37 -92.82 46.19
N ARG A 791 47.48 -93.86 47.05
CA ARG A 791 47.37 -95.27 46.59
C ARG A 791 45.97 -95.58 46.10
N GLU A 792 44.98 -95.12 46.86
CA GLU A 792 43.58 -95.29 46.49
C GLU A 792 43.26 -94.52 45.20
N VAL A 793 43.82 -93.32 45.04
CA VAL A 793 43.67 -92.57 43.79
C VAL A 793 44.27 -93.30 42.60
N VAL A 794 45.48 -93.88 42.72
CA VAL A 794 46.08 -94.71 41.65
C VAL A 794 45.21 -95.90 41.32
N ALA A 795 44.72 -96.62 42.34
CA ALA A 795 43.90 -97.80 42.15
C ALA A 795 42.58 -97.46 41.43
N ARG A 796 41.90 -96.37 41.83
CA ARG A 796 40.67 -95.93 41.19
C ARG A 796 40.92 -95.38 39.79
N LEU A 797 41.99 -94.60 39.58
CA LEU A 797 42.32 -94.02 38.27
C LEU A 797 42.71 -95.10 37.27
N ALA A 798 43.38 -96.17 37.70
CA ALA A 798 43.74 -97.31 36.86
C ALA A 798 42.52 -98.04 36.30
N GLU A 799 41.37 -97.95 36.96
CA GLU A 799 40.09 -98.53 36.52
C GLU A 799 39.27 -97.55 35.64
N VAL A 800 39.68 -96.27 35.54
CA VAL A 800 39.01 -95.30 34.66
C VAL A 800 39.49 -95.52 33.21
N PRO A 801 38.59 -95.84 32.27
CA PRO A 801 38.98 -96.03 30.88
C PRO A 801 39.57 -94.76 30.27
N ILE A 802 40.72 -94.89 29.62
CA ILE A 802 41.28 -93.85 28.75
C ILE A 802 41.06 -94.29 27.31
N GLU A 803 40.16 -93.59 26.63
CA GLU A 803 39.76 -93.92 25.28
C GLU A 803 40.16 -92.81 24.32
N THR A 804 40.29 -93.17 23.04
CA THR A 804 40.31 -92.14 22.00
C THR A 804 38.90 -91.90 21.49
N TRP A 805 38.56 -90.65 21.22
CA TRP A 805 37.21 -90.26 20.86
C TRP A 805 37.22 -89.07 19.91
N GLN A 806 36.08 -88.80 19.31
CA GLN A 806 35.83 -87.62 18.48
C GLN A 806 34.49 -87.02 18.88
N TYR A 807 34.32 -85.72 18.74
CA TYR A 807 33.00 -85.12 18.88
C TYR A 807 32.12 -85.50 17.69
N LEU A 808 30.82 -85.74 17.94
CA LEU A 808 29.85 -86.07 16.88
C LEU A 808 29.76 -85.00 15.78
N SER A 809 30.14 -83.76 16.09
CA SER A 809 30.10 -82.61 15.18
C SER A 809 31.46 -82.26 14.57
N GLN A 810 32.50 -83.06 14.79
CA GLN A 810 33.86 -82.79 14.32
C GLN A 810 34.26 -83.69 13.16
N GLU A 811 35.24 -83.27 12.36
CA GLU A 811 35.79 -84.05 11.26
C GLU A 811 36.39 -85.39 11.74
N ASP A 812 36.25 -86.44 10.92
CA ASP A 812 36.55 -87.83 11.28
C ASP A 812 38.04 -88.13 11.53
N ASP A 813 38.95 -87.24 11.13
CA ASP A 813 40.40 -87.38 11.33
C ASP A 813 40.89 -86.77 12.65
N ILE A 814 40.05 -86.02 13.37
CA ILE A 814 40.42 -85.42 14.65
C ILE A 814 40.08 -86.37 15.80
N ARG A 815 41.13 -86.97 16.37
CA ARG A 815 41.03 -87.85 17.53
C ARG A 815 41.56 -87.17 18.77
N HIS A 816 40.76 -87.16 19.82
CA HIS A 816 41.14 -86.79 21.18
C HIS A 816 41.40 -88.06 21.99
N MET A 817 42.07 -87.92 23.12
CA MET A 817 42.29 -89.01 24.06
C MET A 817 42.04 -88.52 25.48
N GLY A 818 41.31 -89.29 26.26
CA GLY A 818 41.05 -88.97 27.66
C GLY A 818 39.92 -89.81 28.23
N PRO A 819 39.65 -89.67 29.54
CA PRO A 819 38.51 -90.31 30.16
C PRO A 819 37.20 -89.62 29.77
N MET A 820 36.09 -90.35 29.87
CA MET A 820 34.76 -89.75 29.79
C MET A 820 34.39 -89.10 31.12
N ALA A 821 33.73 -87.94 31.08
CA ALA A 821 33.39 -87.17 32.29
C ALA A 821 32.61 -87.97 33.33
N GLY A 822 31.68 -88.82 32.87
CA GLY A 822 30.86 -89.66 33.74
C GLY A 822 31.66 -90.72 34.50
N ASP A 823 32.68 -91.32 33.88
CA ASP A 823 33.51 -92.36 34.50
C ASP A 823 34.44 -91.75 35.55
N LEU A 824 35.06 -90.61 35.23
CA LEU A 824 35.90 -89.87 36.17
C LEU A 824 35.08 -89.37 37.38
N TYR A 825 33.88 -88.84 37.14
CA TYR A 825 32.96 -88.45 38.20
C TYR A 825 32.52 -89.65 39.04
N THR A 826 32.31 -90.82 38.43
CA THR A 826 31.94 -92.05 39.17
C THR A 826 33.07 -92.52 40.07
N ALA A 827 34.33 -92.41 39.61
CA ALA A 827 35.50 -92.81 40.38
C ALA A 827 35.84 -91.86 41.55
N PHE A 828 35.68 -90.54 41.35
CA PHE A 828 36.18 -89.52 42.29
C PHE A 828 35.12 -88.56 42.86
N GLY A 829 33.98 -88.40 42.20
CA GLY A 829 32.89 -87.52 42.63
C GLY A 829 33.21 -86.01 42.60
N LEU A 830 34.20 -85.60 41.80
CA LEU A 830 34.65 -84.22 41.67
C LEU A 830 34.00 -83.52 40.46
N GLY A 831 33.81 -82.20 40.55
CA GLY A 831 33.15 -81.37 39.54
C GLY A 831 31.69 -81.03 39.87
N GLU A 832 31.12 -80.05 39.13
CA GLU A 832 29.75 -79.55 39.35
C GLU A 832 28.68 -80.28 38.52
N ASP A 833 29.07 -80.92 37.42
CA ASP A 833 28.19 -81.64 36.49
C ASP A 833 28.90 -82.90 35.98
N ARG A 834 28.18 -84.01 35.89
CA ARG A 834 28.66 -85.31 35.38
C ARG A 834 29.03 -85.34 33.90
N ARG A 835 28.68 -84.30 33.13
CA ARG A 835 28.96 -84.20 31.69
C ARG A 835 30.28 -83.52 31.37
N TYR A 836 30.90 -82.84 32.33
CA TYR A 836 32.09 -82.03 32.11
C TYR A 836 33.20 -82.43 33.08
N ILE A 837 34.45 -82.41 32.60
CA ILE A 837 35.63 -82.61 33.44
C ILE A 837 36.19 -81.22 33.79
N GLY A 838 36.23 -80.89 35.08
CA GLY A 838 36.96 -79.71 35.56
C GLY A 838 38.47 -79.95 35.42
N THR A 839 39.18 -79.07 34.71
CA THR A 839 40.63 -79.23 34.49
C THR A 839 41.42 -79.25 35.80
N LEU A 840 41.03 -78.40 36.77
CA LEU A 840 41.65 -78.38 38.10
C LEU A 840 41.47 -79.70 38.87
N ASP A 841 40.31 -80.34 38.74
CA ASP A 841 40.02 -81.62 39.40
C ASP A 841 40.80 -82.77 38.75
N ALA A 842 40.87 -82.79 37.42
CA ALA A 842 41.66 -83.77 36.67
C ALA A 842 43.16 -83.65 36.99
N ASP A 843 43.69 -82.43 37.09
CA ASP A 843 45.07 -82.18 37.50
C ASP A 843 45.31 -82.65 38.94
N GLY A 844 44.38 -82.36 39.86
CA GLY A 844 44.44 -82.81 41.26
C GLY A 844 44.50 -84.33 41.40
N VAL A 845 43.61 -85.04 40.69
CA VAL A 845 43.62 -86.52 40.62
C VAL A 845 44.94 -87.03 40.06
N SER A 846 45.44 -86.42 38.98
CA SER A 846 46.70 -86.82 38.34
C SER A 846 47.90 -86.63 39.27
N MET A 847 47.99 -85.50 39.98
CA MET A 847 49.08 -85.24 40.93
C MET A 847 49.00 -86.19 42.14
N ALA A 848 47.81 -86.44 42.67
CA ALA A 848 47.61 -87.41 43.74
C ALA A 848 47.97 -88.84 43.30
N ALA A 849 47.63 -89.22 42.06
CA ALA A 849 48.05 -90.49 41.47
C ALA A 849 49.57 -90.60 41.34
N ILE A 850 50.26 -89.53 40.88
CA ILE A 850 51.74 -89.52 40.78
C ILE A 850 52.38 -89.68 42.16
N GLN A 851 51.87 -88.99 43.19
CA GLN A 851 52.33 -89.16 44.57
C GLN A 851 52.11 -90.59 45.07
N GLY A 852 50.95 -91.16 44.79
CA GLY A 852 50.64 -92.57 45.07
C GLY A 852 51.61 -93.52 44.40
N LEU A 853 51.85 -93.34 43.10
CA LEU A 853 52.77 -94.17 42.31
C LEU A 853 54.21 -94.06 42.82
N TYR A 854 54.66 -92.86 43.20
CA TYR A 854 55.98 -92.66 43.81
C TYR A 854 56.11 -93.39 45.15
N ALA A 855 55.09 -93.32 46.02
CA ALA A 855 55.09 -94.03 47.28
C ALA A 855 55.10 -95.56 47.09
N ILE A 856 54.33 -96.06 46.12
CA ILE A 856 54.34 -97.48 45.71
C ILE A 856 55.73 -97.86 45.18
N SER A 857 56.34 -97.03 44.33
CA SER A 857 57.67 -97.28 43.76
C SER A 857 58.78 -97.29 44.82
N GLN A 858 58.74 -96.40 45.81
CA GLN A 858 59.69 -96.39 46.93
C GLN A 858 59.56 -97.63 47.82
N GLU A 859 58.33 -98.05 48.11
CA GLU A 859 58.09 -99.28 48.86
C GLU A 859 58.58 -100.50 48.08
N GLN A 860 58.32 -100.56 46.77
CA GLN A 860 58.86 -101.60 45.90
C GLN A 860 60.39 -101.60 45.88
N ALA A 861 61.05 -100.43 45.84
CA ALA A 861 62.50 -100.34 45.92
C ALA A 861 63.05 -100.84 47.27
N ALA A 862 62.43 -100.45 48.38
CA ALA A 862 62.78 -100.95 49.72
C ALA A 862 62.57 -102.47 49.85
N GLN A 863 61.52 -102.99 49.21
CA GLN A 863 61.23 -104.43 49.18
C GLN A 863 62.27 -105.20 48.35
N VAL A 864 62.73 -104.64 47.22
CA VAL A 864 63.83 -105.19 46.44
C VAL A 864 65.13 -105.19 47.25
N ASP A 865 65.48 -104.10 47.93
CA ASP A 865 66.67 -104.03 48.79
C ASP A 865 66.60 -105.07 49.93
N ALA A 866 65.43 -105.24 50.56
CA ALA A 866 65.21 -106.27 51.57
C ALA A 866 65.42 -107.68 51.02
N LEU A 867 64.90 -107.97 49.82
CA LEU A 867 65.11 -109.25 49.13
C LEU A 867 66.57 -109.49 48.74
N HIS A 868 67.33 -108.45 48.40
CA HIS A 868 68.77 -108.55 48.13
C HIS A 868 69.57 -108.90 49.40
N ILE A 869 69.20 -108.32 50.54
CA ILE A 869 69.79 -108.64 51.85
C ILE A 869 69.50 -110.10 52.24
N GLU A 870 68.26 -110.56 52.05
CA GLU A 870 67.87 -111.95 52.32
C GLU A 870 68.61 -112.96 51.43
N ASN A 871 68.77 -112.67 50.13
CA ASN A 871 69.54 -113.51 49.22
C ASN A 871 71.02 -113.60 49.62
N ALA A 872 71.62 -112.51 50.09
CA ALA A 872 73.00 -112.52 50.59
C ALA A 872 73.15 -113.42 51.83
N ALA A 873 72.16 -113.39 52.74
CA ALA A 873 72.15 -114.25 53.93
C ALA A 873 71.95 -115.73 53.59
N LEU A 874 71.08 -116.07 52.62
CA LEU A 874 70.86 -117.44 52.17
C LEU A 874 72.10 -118.04 51.47
N ARG A 875 72.86 -117.24 50.71
CA ARG A 875 74.13 -117.70 50.11
C ARG A 875 75.17 -118.06 51.16
N GLN A 876 75.26 -117.28 52.25
CA GLN A 876 76.17 -117.58 53.36
C GLN A 876 75.78 -118.87 54.11
N GLN A 877 74.50 -119.24 54.14
CA GLN A 877 74.04 -120.51 54.70
C GLN A 877 74.44 -121.72 53.82
N LEU A 878 74.45 -121.56 52.50
CA LEU A 878 74.87 -122.62 51.57
C LEU A 878 76.36 -122.94 51.68
N ASP A 879 77.23 -121.92 51.76
CA ASP A 879 78.68 -122.12 51.93
C ASP A 879 79.02 -122.89 53.22
N ASN A 880 78.25 -122.68 54.28
CA ASN A 880 78.42 -123.35 55.57
C ASN A 880 77.96 -124.83 55.54
N PHE A 881 77.04 -125.20 54.64
CA PHE A 881 76.65 -126.58 54.43
C PHE A 881 77.69 -127.37 53.64
N GLU A 882 78.32 -126.77 52.62
CA GLU A 882 79.37 -127.44 51.83
C GLU A 882 80.62 -127.77 52.67
N ALA A 883 81.00 -126.89 53.60
CA ALA A 883 82.13 -127.13 54.51
C ALA A 883 81.95 -128.33 55.46
N ARG A 884 80.69 -128.68 55.82
CA ARG A 884 80.38 -129.83 56.70
C ARG A 884 80.41 -131.17 55.97
N LEU A 885 80.23 -131.17 54.65
CA LEU A 885 80.22 -132.40 53.84
C LEU A 885 81.64 -132.96 53.65
N ALA A 886 82.64 -132.08 53.45
CA ALA A 886 84.03 -132.48 53.21
C ALA A 886 84.70 -133.20 54.42
N THR A 887 84.21 -132.99 55.64
CA THR A 887 84.76 -133.61 56.86
C THR A 887 84.26 -135.03 57.14
N LEU A 888 83.21 -135.51 56.44
CA LEU A 888 82.59 -136.81 56.70
C LEU A 888 83.20 -137.99 55.89
N GLU A 889 83.92 -137.73 54.78
CA GLU A 889 84.38 -138.79 53.86
C GLU A 889 85.76 -139.42 54.21
N ALA A 890 86.46 -138.97 55.25
CA ALA A 890 87.86 -139.33 55.49
C ALA A 890 88.18 -140.46 56.51
N SER A 891 87.22 -141.28 56.99
CA SER A 891 87.50 -142.23 58.10
C SER A 891 86.83 -143.63 58.07
N ALA A 892 87.21 -144.54 57.14
CA ALA A 892 87.14 -146.02 57.28
C ALA A 892 87.68 -146.74 56.00
N ALA A 893 88.91 -147.29 55.94
CA ALA A 893 89.29 -148.72 56.14
C ALA A 893 90.66 -149.02 55.40
N PRO A 894 91.42 -150.11 55.69
CA PRO A 894 92.90 -150.12 55.77
C PRO A 894 93.70 -150.82 54.64
N SER A 895 95.04 -150.57 54.61
CA SER A 895 96.09 -150.97 53.63
C SER A 895 97.07 -152.04 54.23
N PRO A 896 98.18 -152.60 53.61
CA PRO A 896 98.85 -152.35 52.30
C PRO A 896 99.57 -153.57 51.58
N ARG A 897 100.25 -153.29 50.43
CA ARG A 897 101.51 -153.87 49.83
C ARG A 897 101.41 -155.05 48.81
N PRO A 898 102.50 -155.40 48.08
CA PRO A 898 103.27 -154.69 47.02
C PRO A 898 103.39 -155.55 45.73
N LEU A 899 104.02 -155.08 44.63
CA LEU A 899 104.97 -155.82 43.77
C LEU A 899 105.28 -155.09 42.44
N LEU A 900 106.58 -155.01 42.15
CA LEU A 900 107.24 -154.45 40.97
C LEU A 900 107.20 -155.39 39.75
N ARG A 901 107.12 -154.83 38.53
CA ARG A 901 107.59 -155.37 37.22
C ARG A 901 107.68 -154.19 36.22
N SER A 902 108.84 -153.61 35.90
CA SER A 902 109.76 -153.95 34.78
C SER A 902 109.04 -154.33 33.48
N GLY A 903 109.19 -153.69 32.33
CA GLY A 903 110.06 -152.62 31.83
C GLY A 903 110.01 -152.65 30.29
N LEU A 904 110.50 -151.58 29.66
CA LEU A 904 110.86 -151.40 28.24
C LEU A 904 110.01 -150.43 27.41
N SER A 905 110.75 -149.54 26.77
CA SER A 905 110.58 -148.97 25.42
C SER A 905 109.91 -149.91 24.39
N PRO A 906 109.67 -149.45 23.15
CA PRO A 906 109.28 -148.11 22.71
C PRO A 906 108.15 -148.16 21.66
N ALA A 907 107.80 -146.96 21.22
CA ALA A 907 107.37 -146.65 19.87
C ALA A 907 105.89 -146.83 19.55
N THR A 908 105.45 -145.88 18.72
CA THR A 908 104.22 -145.80 17.94
C THR A 908 102.97 -145.39 18.73
N SER A 909 102.07 -144.55 18.24
CA SER A 909 102.00 -143.68 17.06
C SER A 909 100.59 -143.10 17.06
N VAL A 910 100.47 -141.87 16.56
CA VAL A 910 99.35 -141.37 15.75
C VAL A 910 98.04 -141.02 16.48
N LEU A 911 97.74 -139.72 16.61
CA LEU A 911 97.04 -138.84 15.63
C LEU A 911 95.51 -139.04 15.61
N LEU A 912 94.78 -138.06 16.15
CA LEU A 912 93.69 -137.42 15.41
C LEU A 912 93.58 -135.94 15.83
N ALA A 913 93.98 -135.11 14.87
CA ALA A 913 93.73 -133.69 14.77
C ALA A 913 92.49 -133.46 13.88
N GLY A 914 91.89 -132.28 13.98
CA GLY A 914 90.93 -131.70 13.04
C GLY A 914 90.27 -130.44 13.62
N LEU A 915 90.93 -129.27 13.53
CA LEU A 915 90.66 -128.15 12.59
C LEU A 915 89.56 -127.19 13.09
N GLY A 916 89.76 -125.86 13.24
CA GLY A 916 90.85 -125.03 12.73
C GLY A 916 91.05 -123.67 13.43
N LEU A 917 92.27 -123.17 13.24
CA LEU A 917 92.74 -121.78 13.36
C LEU A 917 91.97 -120.82 12.45
N VAL A 918 91.78 -119.56 12.88
CA VAL A 918 92.36 -118.37 12.21
C VAL A 918 92.74 -117.32 13.27
N LEU A 919 93.97 -116.82 13.13
CA LEU A 919 94.62 -115.70 13.81
C LEU A 919 94.23 -114.35 13.19
N GLY A 920 94.38 -113.29 13.99
CA GLY A 920 94.50 -111.89 13.54
C GLY A 920 93.22 -111.10 13.84
N GLY A 921 93.23 -110.00 14.60
CA GLY A 921 94.29 -109.01 14.82
C GLY A 921 93.69 -107.63 14.50
N MET A 922 94.13 -106.61 15.25
CA MET A 922 93.83 -105.18 15.06
C MET A 922 92.40 -104.74 15.47
N SER A 923 92.12 -103.56 16.06
CA SER A 923 92.92 -102.44 16.54
C SER A 923 91.97 -101.32 17.05
N ARG A 924 92.53 -100.35 17.81
CA ARG A 924 92.18 -98.90 17.88
C ARG A 924 90.89 -98.49 18.62
N ARG A 925 91.04 -97.71 19.71
CA ARG A 925 91.14 -96.22 19.82
C ARG A 925 89.80 -95.51 19.57
N PHE A 926 89.34 -94.73 20.54
CA PHE A 926 89.54 -93.26 20.60
C PHE A 926 89.24 -92.74 22.02
N GLY A 927 89.93 -91.67 22.42
CA GLY A 927 89.90 -91.08 23.77
C GLY A 927 89.07 -89.77 23.86
N PRO A 928 89.51 -88.76 24.63
CA PRO A 928 88.74 -88.19 25.75
C PRO A 928 88.58 -86.64 25.74
N TRP A 929 87.88 -86.05 26.72
CA TRP A 929 88.07 -84.66 27.28
C TRP A 929 87.11 -84.44 28.50
N ILE A 930 87.50 -84.04 29.74
CA ILE A 930 87.99 -82.74 30.30
C ILE A 930 86.86 -81.66 30.32
N ARG A 931 86.44 -80.91 31.37
CA ARG A 931 87.03 -80.37 32.63
C ARG A 931 85.96 -79.85 33.62
N ARG A 932 86.33 -79.75 34.92
CA ARG A 932 85.77 -78.88 36.00
C ARG A 932 86.21 -77.41 35.85
N LEU A 933 85.47 -76.47 36.47
CA LEU A 933 85.89 -75.31 37.33
C LEU A 933 84.60 -74.48 37.69
N THR A 934 84.02 -74.55 38.90
CA THR A 934 84.27 -73.79 40.17
C THR A 934 83.70 -72.35 40.24
N GLY A 935 82.97 -72.09 41.35
CA GLY A 935 82.62 -70.77 41.93
C GLY A 935 81.12 -70.47 41.84
N GLY A 936 80.29 -70.34 42.89
CA GLY A 936 80.54 -70.07 44.30
C GLY A 936 80.37 -68.57 44.59
N GLY A 937 79.19 -68.13 45.07
CA GLY A 937 79.05 -66.89 45.85
C GLY A 937 77.86 -65.98 45.56
N SER A 938 77.00 -65.87 46.58
CA SER A 938 76.28 -64.67 47.09
C SER A 938 74.93 -64.22 46.50
N ALA A 939 73.94 -64.18 47.43
CA ALA A 939 72.87 -63.18 47.65
C ALA A 939 72.05 -62.71 46.42
N GLY A 940 70.73 -62.91 46.34
CA GLY A 940 69.71 -62.45 47.29
C GLY A 940 69.55 -60.94 47.16
N GLY A 941 68.45 -60.35 46.71
CA GLY A 941 67.16 -60.81 46.24
C GLY A 941 66.39 -59.53 45.87
N GLU A 942 65.79 -59.48 44.68
CA GLU A 942 64.79 -58.50 44.29
C GLU A 942 63.45 -59.21 44.15
N ARG A 943 62.44 -58.58 44.78
CA ARG A 943 61.03 -58.42 44.38
C ARG A 943 60.18 -59.65 44.08
#